data_AF-A0A345BJX3-F1
#
_entry.id   AF-A0A345BJX3-F1
#
_cell.length_a   1.000
_cell.length_b   1.000
_cell.length_c   1.000
_cell.angle_alpha   90.00
_cell.angle_beta   90.00
_cell.angle_gamma   90.00
#
_symmetry.space_group_name_H-M   'P 1'
#
loop_
_entity.id
_entity.type
_entity.pdbx_description
1 polymer ?
#
loop_
_entity_poly.entity_id
_entity_poly.type
_entity_poly.pdbx_seq_one_letter_code
_entity_poly.pdbx_strand_id
1 'polypeptide(L)'
;MLLSARNTKQRPNTIPETTAIIAKYGLIEFISVECHIRDQRTYLFPIKKARRVLISLSEDQYSHVPAASASSAENSRTEATTPIFRLSQNRELVYHALSHRKPHVPQIPLHHATQVIPLLYITYAALFLLKDDSVRRAESANDTGTKEHLDKKDSIGNGPSDSTRSPTSFFKPIFTLILDLPSSSVKLRKLSFLINSILLLSAADFVTHPIRHPAHDVTFVRVGAVDHRSAKISLRYPGSNSTDRHAVKVLFRPFSGDSTEQARWIEGPVVELLEQEDWANVTRIPNLWPSTTYEYKLAVPDSNHDLPYPASPLRFETFPDPRLTAGSHFRFIATSCILPNFPYVPGKGNRIKGFDLMAEALRQEQSSSDASPSAPSTSSQSTSPDDESVPSPHNLEQPKDSPLPGETPLTKFLLLLGDFIYADVPYYYGNSLEAYRRLYRRVYASPSFRKVYERLPTLNIYDDHEILNNFSGLENDTSIVFPNASNTFELYNARANYDPKDKDKYYYDFRIYTSYGDVAFFVLDARRHRSSSPETHPTMLGDQQAQALLNWLAEANQTSTFKFIVSSVPFTTLWQHDAQVDTWAGFRHERSSLLETLHTVPNLFILSGDRHEFAAIEFNGPFDWVHPIYEFSTSPLNMFYMPIIRTLDMQSSAHVERTRKLTQVSEEDGTPMIIEEKYQIPEERVIQYLPLGNHKWTSFEIDTRDPSKPSITAEVIIDGRLAYRYGNEILAQAILVTYLL
;
A
#
# COMPACT_ATOMS: atom_id res chain seq x y z
N MET A 1 -20.46 -52.51 46.12
CA MET A 1 -20.23 -53.96 46.11
C MET A 1 -19.06 -54.26 45.18
N LEU A 2 -17.95 -54.72 45.77
CA LEU A 2 -16.86 -55.56 45.23
C LEU A 2 -16.00 -55.08 44.02
N LEU A 3 -14.76 -54.65 44.35
CA LEU A 3 -13.43 -55.18 43.94
C LEU A 3 -13.37 -56.01 42.63
N SER A 4 -12.42 -55.86 41.68
CA SER A 4 -10.96 -55.95 41.85
C SER A 4 -10.20 -55.65 40.52
N ALA A 5 -8.97 -55.13 40.68
CA ALA A 5 -7.84 -54.87 39.79
C ALA A 5 -7.69 -55.56 38.41
N ARG A 6 -7.11 -54.81 37.44
CA ARG A 6 -5.80 -55.17 36.83
C ARG A 6 -5.11 -54.02 36.07
N ASN A 7 -3.83 -53.86 36.42
CA ASN A 7 -2.75 -53.07 35.82
C ASN A 7 -2.75 -52.93 34.29
N THR A 8 -2.65 -51.69 33.79
CA THR A 8 -1.69 -51.33 32.72
C THR A 8 -1.18 -49.90 32.96
N LYS A 9 0.14 -49.76 33.14
CA LYS A 9 0.83 -48.46 33.16
C LYS A 9 0.83 -47.88 31.75
N GLN A 10 -0.07 -46.95 31.44
CA GLN A 10 0.09 -46.02 30.32
C GLN A 10 0.71 -44.71 30.83
N ARG A 11 1.83 -44.30 30.21
CA ARG A 11 2.50 -43.03 30.45
C ARG A 11 1.57 -41.86 30.08
N PRO A 12 1.37 -40.84 30.93
CA PRO A 12 0.78 -39.58 30.52
C PRO A 12 1.92 -38.63 30.14
N ASN A 13 2.10 -38.29 28.86
CA ASN A 13 2.94 -37.15 28.43
C ASN A 13 2.78 -36.88 26.92
N THR A 14 1.60 -36.44 26.49
CA THR A 14 1.35 -35.96 25.11
C THR A 14 0.64 -34.60 25.06
N ILE A 15 0.36 -33.99 26.21
CA ILE A 15 -0.34 -32.69 26.33
C ILE A 15 0.58 -31.46 26.17
N PRO A 16 1.87 -31.47 26.60
CA PRO A 16 2.74 -30.30 26.46
C PRO A 16 3.13 -29.97 25.01
N GLU A 17 3.15 -30.97 24.13
CA GLU A 17 3.66 -30.85 22.75
C GLU A 17 2.70 -30.08 21.84
N THR A 18 1.40 -30.26 22.01
CA THR A 18 0.36 -29.61 21.18
C THR A 18 0.21 -28.13 21.51
N THR A 19 0.37 -27.75 22.79
CA THR A 19 0.06 -26.39 23.27
C THR A 19 1.13 -25.36 22.86
N ALA A 20 2.41 -25.76 22.84
CA ALA A 20 3.51 -24.87 22.42
C ALA A 20 3.54 -24.66 20.90
N ILE A 21 3.20 -25.71 20.14
CA ILE A 21 3.03 -25.63 18.69
C ILE A 21 1.85 -24.69 18.37
N ILE A 22 0.69 -24.85 19.00
CA ILE A 22 -0.49 -23.99 18.77
C ILE A 22 -0.21 -22.52 19.13
N ALA A 23 0.50 -22.23 20.22
CA ALA A 23 0.82 -20.85 20.60
C ALA A 23 1.71 -20.13 19.57
N LYS A 24 2.62 -20.85 18.91
CA LYS A 24 3.53 -20.30 17.91
C LYS A 24 2.92 -20.28 16.50
N TYR A 25 2.16 -21.30 16.10
CA TYR A 25 1.36 -21.23 14.87
C TYR A 25 0.28 -20.15 14.97
N GLY A 26 -0.30 -19.94 16.15
CA GLY A 26 -1.18 -18.80 16.41
C GLY A 26 -0.44 -17.46 16.28
N LEU A 27 0.80 -17.33 16.75
CA LEU A 27 1.62 -16.11 16.62
C LEU A 27 2.16 -15.89 15.20
N ILE A 28 2.46 -16.95 14.46
CA ILE A 28 2.90 -16.91 13.06
C ILE A 28 1.68 -16.64 12.16
N GLU A 29 0.51 -17.22 12.41
CA GLU A 29 -0.74 -16.81 11.77
C GLU A 29 -1.10 -15.36 12.14
N PHE A 30 -0.83 -14.91 13.36
CA PHE A 30 -0.99 -13.50 13.75
C PHE A 30 -0.05 -12.54 12.99
N ILE A 31 1.08 -13.04 12.48
CA ILE A 31 2.06 -12.29 11.67
C ILE A 31 1.86 -12.54 10.16
N SER A 32 1.11 -13.59 9.78
CA SER A 32 1.03 -14.10 8.40
C SER A 32 -0.40 -14.19 7.84
N VAL A 33 -1.44 -13.86 8.61
CA VAL A 33 -2.84 -14.07 8.21
C VAL A 33 -3.71 -12.88 8.59
N GLU A 34 -3.66 -11.86 7.72
CA GLU A 34 -4.86 -11.08 7.38
C GLU A 34 -5.12 -11.10 5.85
N CYS A 35 -4.48 -12.01 5.11
CA CYS A 35 -5.09 -12.59 3.90
C CYS A 35 -6.06 -13.68 4.34
N HIS A 36 -7.29 -13.32 4.73
CA HIS A 36 -8.34 -14.31 4.89
C HIS A 36 -8.79 -14.78 3.49
N ILE A 37 -8.01 -15.71 2.91
CA ILE A 37 -8.40 -16.52 1.75
C ILE A 37 -9.58 -17.37 2.21
N ARG A 38 -10.78 -16.83 2.05
CA ARG A 38 -12.03 -17.53 2.33
C ARG A 38 -12.48 -18.37 1.14
N ASP A 39 -11.55 -19.07 0.49
CA ASP A 39 -11.86 -20.27 -0.30
C ASP A 39 -10.59 -21.10 -0.60
N GLN A 40 -10.19 -21.97 0.33
CA GLN A 40 -9.18 -23.00 0.08
C GLN A 40 -9.81 -24.39 0.06
N ARG A 41 -10.30 -24.76 -1.12
CA ARG A 41 -10.11 -26.12 -1.62
C ARG A 41 -9.40 -26.03 -2.96
N THR A 42 -8.11 -26.35 -2.95
CA THR A 42 -7.32 -27.13 -3.92
C THR A 42 -5.85 -26.71 -3.74
N TYR A 43 -4.91 -27.61 -4.04
CA TYR A 43 -3.44 -27.40 -4.13
C TYR A 43 -2.59 -27.64 -2.87
N LEU A 44 -2.44 -28.91 -2.50
CA LEU A 44 -1.18 -29.44 -1.96
C LEU A 44 -0.31 -29.93 -3.14
N PHE A 45 0.83 -29.29 -3.39
CA PHE A 45 1.82 -29.79 -4.36
C PHE A 45 2.52 -31.07 -3.83
N PRO A 46 2.95 -31.99 -4.71
CA PRO A 46 3.39 -33.33 -4.33
C PRO A 46 4.88 -33.38 -4.02
N ILE A 47 5.24 -33.71 -2.78
CA ILE A 47 6.61 -34.12 -2.43
C ILE A 47 6.81 -35.57 -2.87
N LYS A 48 7.25 -35.77 -4.12
CA LYS A 48 7.78 -37.06 -4.61
C LYS A 48 9.19 -37.29 -4.08
N LYS A 49 9.34 -37.74 -2.82
CA LYS A 49 10.46 -38.62 -2.39
C LYS A 49 10.30 -39.08 -0.92
N ALA A 50 9.33 -39.95 -0.67
CA ALA A 50 9.29 -40.81 0.51
C ALA A 50 8.34 -42.00 0.27
N ARG A 51 8.63 -42.81 -0.76
CA ARG A 51 8.00 -44.12 -0.97
C ARG A 51 9.03 -45.20 -0.69
N ARG A 52 9.09 -45.66 0.55
CA ARG A 52 9.52 -47.01 0.95
C ARG A 52 9.18 -47.18 2.43
N VAL A 53 8.66 -48.36 2.76
CA VAL A 53 8.03 -48.78 4.02
C VAL A 53 6.51 -48.56 4.02
N LEU A 54 5.78 -49.68 4.16
CA LEU A 54 4.32 -49.89 4.07
C LEU A 54 3.76 -50.18 2.66
N ILE A 55 4.31 -51.20 2.01
CA ILE A 55 3.51 -52.21 1.28
C ILE A 55 4.02 -53.58 1.71
N SER A 56 3.32 -54.22 2.63
CA SER A 56 3.12 -55.67 2.61
C SER A 56 1.67 -55.91 3.06
N LEU A 57 1.03 -56.91 2.45
CA LEU A 57 -0.36 -57.34 2.64
C LEU A 57 -1.41 -56.55 1.82
N SER A 58 -1.48 -56.83 0.52
CA SER A 58 -2.51 -57.73 -0.02
C SER A 58 -2.39 -57.79 -1.54
N GLU A 59 -1.77 -58.86 -2.04
CA GLU A 59 -2.19 -59.44 -3.32
C GLU A 59 -3.67 -59.80 -3.18
N ASP A 60 -4.50 -59.43 -4.16
CA ASP A 60 -4.92 -60.44 -5.13
C ASP A 60 -5.88 -59.89 -6.21
N GLN A 61 -5.60 -60.33 -7.44
CA GLN A 61 -6.56 -60.72 -8.47
C GLN A 61 -7.14 -59.67 -9.46
N TYR A 62 -6.78 -59.97 -10.72
CA TYR A 62 -7.46 -59.76 -12.01
C TYR A 62 -7.27 -58.47 -12.82
N SER A 63 -6.24 -58.57 -13.67
CA SER A 63 -6.15 -58.09 -15.04
C SER A 63 -7.20 -58.72 -15.99
N HIS A 64 -7.75 -57.93 -16.94
CA HIS A 64 -7.56 -58.06 -18.40
C HIS A 64 -8.69 -57.39 -19.24
N VAL A 65 -8.31 -56.37 -20.04
CA VAL A 65 -8.48 -56.14 -21.53
C VAL A 65 -9.87 -56.41 -22.23
N PRO A 66 -10.14 -55.96 -23.49
CA PRO A 66 -10.78 -54.69 -23.88
C PRO A 66 -11.93 -54.82 -24.94
N ALA A 67 -12.46 -53.66 -25.38
CA ALA A 67 -12.96 -53.31 -26.73
C ALA A 67 -13.99 -54.18 -27.49
N ALA A 68 -15.11 -53.59 -27.92
CA ALA A 68 -15.46 -53.36 -29.35
C ALA A 68 -16.90 -52.85 -29.54
N SER A 69 -17.06 -52.05 -30.58
CA SER A 69 -18.23 -51.31 -31.07
C SER A 69 -18.96 -52.02 -32.22
N ALA A 70 -20.27 -51.71 -32.38
CA ALA A 70 -21.15 -51.72 -33.59
C ALA A 70 -22.53 -52.31 -33.20
N SER A 71 -23.72 -51.87 -33.64
CA SER A 71 -24.22 -50.87 -34.60
C SER A 71 -25.76 -50.73 -34.40
N SER A 72 -26.33 -49.54 -34.71
CA SER A 72 -27.68 -49.20 -35.26
C SER A 72 -28.88 -50.20 -35.15
N ALA A 73 -30.15 -49.85 -34.92
CA ALA A 73 -30.96 -48.65 -35.21
C ALA A 73 -32.32 -48.66 -34.43
N GLU A 74 -32.90 -47.46 -34.23
CA GLU A 74 -34.33 -47.00 -34.26
C GLU A 74 -35.50 -47.98 -33.97
N ASN A 75 -36.65 -47.64 -33.34
CA ASN A 75 -37.29 -46.39 -32.92
C ASN A 75 -38.45 -46.68 -31.93
N SER A 76 -38.77 -45.70 -31.05
CA SER A 76 -40.03 -45.32 -30.34
C SER A 76 -41.17 -46.35 -30.09
N ARG A 77 -41.93 -46.40 -28.97
CA ARG A 77 -42.43 -45.36 -28.05
C ARG A 77 -43.18 -46.05 -26.88
N THR A 78 -42.97 -45.55 -25.65
CA THR A 78 -43.90 -45.48 -24.48
C THR A 78 -44.81 -46.66 -24.10
N GLU A 79 -44.54 -47.26 -22.93
CA GLU A 79 -45.54 -47.96 -22.08
C GLU A 79 -45.32 -47.68 -20.59
N ALA A 80 -46.43 -47.55 -19.86
CA ALA A 80 -46.59 -47.52 -18.40
C ALA A 80 -46.79 -48.98 -17.90
N THR A 81 -46.54 -49.44 -16.66
CA THR A 81 -46.86 -48.95 -15.31
C THR A 81 -46.26 -49.93 -14.27
N THR A 82 -45.46 -49.42 -13.29
CA THR A 82 -45.38 -49.65 -11.80
C THR A 82 -45.65 -51.05 -11.15
N PRO A 83 -45.08 -51.44 -9.95
CA PRO A 83 -44.62 -50.55 -8.87
C PRO A 83 -43.42 -50.96 -7.94
N ILE A 84 -42.98 -49.97 -7.13
CA ILE A 84 -42.46 -50.06 -5.74
C ILE A 84 -40.95 -50.31 -5.45
N PHE A 85 -40.35 -49.22 -4.93
CA PHE A 85 -39.32 -49.04 -3.88
C PHE A 85 -37.80 -49.10 -4.16
N ARG A 86 -37.23 -47.87 -4.11
CA ARG A 86 -35.99 -47.41 -3.46
C ARG A 86 -34.71 -48.20 -3.74
N LEU A 87 -33.80 -47.61 -4.54
CA LEU A 87 -32.33 -47.67 -4.38
C LEU A 87 -31.62 -46.78 -5.42
N SER A 88 -31.71 -45.46 -5.28
CA SER A 88 -30.75 -44.53 -5.91
C SER A 88 -30.46 -43.26 -5.07
N GLN A 89 -30.92 -43.24 -3.81
CA GLN A 89 -30.70 -42.13 -2.88
C GLN A 89 -29.36 -42.19 -2.10
N ASN A 90 -28.42 -43.08 -2.44
CA ASN A 90 -27.20 -43.29 -1.64
C ASN A 90 -25.89 -42.72 -2.21
N ARG A 91 -25.93 -41.82 -3.20
CA ARG A 91 -24.73 -41.04 -3.62
C ARG A 91 -24.80 -39.54 -3.30
N GLU A 92 -25.99 -39.00 -3.08
CA GLU A 92 -26.20 -37.60 -2.64
C GLU A 92 -26.21 -37.46 -1.10
N LEU A 93 -26.61 -38.51 -0.35
CA LEU A 93 -26.62 -38.49 1.11
C LEU A 93 -25.24 -38.67 1.77
N VAL A 94 -24.22 -39.14 1.03
CA VAL A 94 -22.84 -39.24 1.55
C VAL A 94 -22.09 -37.91 1.41
N TYR A 95 -22.43 -37.08 0.42
CA TYR A 95 -21.91 -35.71 0.31
C TYR A 95 -22.58 -34.75 1.30
N HIS A 96 -23.86 -34.98 1.63
CA HIS A 96 -24.59 -34.15 2.61
C HIS A 96 -24.34 -34.56 4.09
N ALA A 97 -23.88 -35.80 4.36
CA ALA A 97 -23.56 -36.27 5.72
C ALA A 97 -22.09 -36.12 6.12
N LEU A 98 -21.16 -35.96 5.15
CA LEU A 98 -19.75 -35.70 5.43
C LEU A 98 -19.41 -34.20 5.51
N SER A 99 -20.35 -33.31 5.19
CA SER A 99 -20.25 -31.86 5.44
C SER A 99 -20.55 -31.47 6.90
N HIS A 100 -21.07 -32.39 7.72
CA HIS A 100 -21.54 -32.13 9.09
C HIS A 100 -20.72 -32.78 10.20
N ARG A 101 -19.50 -33.25 9.93
CA ARG A 101 -18.52 -33.56 10.99
C ARG A 101 -17.33 -32.63 10.87
N LYS A 102 -17.50 -31.42 11.39
CA LYS A 102 -16.37 -30.58 11.81
C LYS A 102 -15.52 -31.41 12.79
N PRO A 103 -14.22 -31.61 12.57
CA PRO A 103 -13.36 -31.83 13.73
C PRO A 103 -13.49 -30.54 14.55
N HIS A 104 -14.09 -30.63 15.74
CA HIS A 104 -14.02 -29.56 16.72
C HIS A 104 -12.55 -29.42 17.15
N VAL A 105 -11.74 -28.76 16.33
CA VAL A 105 -10.77 -27.83 16.87
C VAL A 105 -11.63 -26.67 17.36
N PRO A 106 -11.62 -26.33 18.66
CA PRO A 106 -12.36 -25.17 19.13
C PRO A 106 -11.81 -23.96 18.36
N GLN A 107 -12.57 -23.49 17.38
CA GLN A 107 -12.38 -22.19 16.78
C GLN A 107 -12.73 -21.21 17.88
N ILE A 108 -11.71 -20.75 18.59
CA ILE A 108 -11.79 -19.63 19.50
C ILE A 108 -12.10 -18.44 18.59
N PRO A 109 -13.27 -17.79 18.70
CA PRO A 109 -13.54 -16.55 17.98
C PRO A 109 -12.36 -15.59 18.16
N LEU A 110 -11.93 -14.90 17.10
CA LEU A 110 -10.69 -14.09 17.11
C LEU A 110 -10.68 -13.04 18.24
N HIS A 111 -11.84 -12.58 18.71
CA HIS A 111 -11.97 -11.70 19.89
C HIS A 111 -11.56 -12.36 21.23
N HIS A 112 -11.60 -13.69 21.32
CA HIS A 112 -11.10 -14.46 22.45
C HIS A 112 -9.61 -14.81 22.32
N ALA A 113 -8.99 -14.75 21.13
CA ALA A 113 -7.55 -14.98 20.95
C ALA A 113 -6.71 -13.98 21.78
N THR A 114 -7.21 -12.74 21.92
CA THR A 114 -6.64 -11.68 22.76
C THR A 114 -6.52 -12.04 24.24
N GLN A 115 -7.43 -12.88 24.77
CA GLN A 115 -7.37 -13.39 26.15
C GLN A 115 -6.58 -14.69 26.24
N VAL A 116 -6.55 -15.45 25.14
CA VAL A 116 -5.98 -16.78 25.06
C VAL A 116 -4.47 -16.74 24.89
N ILE A 117 -3.89 -15.79 24.13
CA ILE A 117 -2.42 -15.70 23.97
C ILE A 117 -1.72 -15.43 25.32
N PRO A 118 -2.15 -14.45 26.15
CA PRO A 118 -1.59 -14.28 27.49
C PRO A 118 -1.79 -15.52 28.37
N LEU A 119 -2.94 -16.18 28.31
CA LEU A 119 -3.22 -17.39 29.09
C LEU A 119 -2.35 -18.58 28.65
N LEU A 120 -2.18 -18.78 27.35
CA LEU A 120 -1.30 -19.78 26.76
C LEU A 120 0.16 -19.51 27.12
N TYR A 121 0.58 -18.24 27.12
CA TYR A 121 1.92 -17.87 27.54
C TYR A 121 2.12 -18.04 29.05
N ILE A 122 1.13 -17.71 29.90
CA ILE A 122 1.18 -17.99 31.34
C ILE A 122 1.29 -19.50 31.57
N THR A 123 0.54 -20.30 30.82
CA THR A 123 0.61 -21.77 30.87
C THR A 123 1.99 -22.27 30.42
N TYR A 124 2.53 -21.71 29.34
CA TYR A 124 3.88 -22.00 28.85
C TYR A 124 4.96 -21.64 29.89
N ALA A 125 4.86 -20.47 30.52
CA ALA A 125 5.76 -20.02 31.57
C ALA A 125 5.67 -20.89 32.82
N ALA A 126 4.45 -21.26 33.24
CA ALA A 126 4.23 -22.17 34.35
C ALA A 126 4.83 -23.56 34.07
N LEU A 127 4.63 -24.11 32.87
CA LEU A 127 5.23 -25.39 32.46
C LEU A 127 6.76 -25.32 32.38
N PHE A 128 7.32 -24.19 31.95
CA PHE A 128 8.77 -23.96 31.96
C PHE A 128 9.34 -23.99 33.38
N LEU A 129 8.71 -23.27 34.32
CA LEU A 129 9.11 -23.21 35.73
C LEU A 129 9.00 -24.59 36.41
N LEU A 130 7.88 -25.29 36.21
CA LEU A 130 7.65 -26.64 36.78
C LEU A 130 8.65 -27.68 36.26
N LYS A 131 9.06 -27.56 34.99
CA LYS A 131 10.04 -28.46 34.38
C LYS A 131 11.46 -28.21 34.90
N ASP A 132 11.85 -26.95 35.09
CA ASP A 132 13.17 -26.62 35.67
C ASP A 132 13.27 -27.13 37.13
N ASP A 133 12.19 -27.04 37.91
CA ASP A 133 12.12 -27.62 39.26
C ASP A 133 12.22 -29.15 39.27
N SER A 134 11.59 -29.84 38.32
CA SER A 134 11.67 -31.30 38.20
C SER A 134 13.09 -31.78 37.83
N VAL A 135 13.79 -31.04 36.97
CA VAL A 135 15.18 -31.34 36.58
C VAL A 135 16.13 -31.05 37.74
N ARG A 136 15.97 -29.91 38.45
CA ARG A 136 16.76 -29.59 39.65
C ARG A 136 16.58 -30.63 40.76
N ARG A 137 15.36 -31.12 40.99
CA ARG A 137 15.10 -32.22 41.95
C ARG A 137 15.72 -33.54 41.53
N ALA A 138 15.71 -33.87 40.23
CA ALA A 138 16.34 -35.08 39.71
C ALA A 138 17.88 -35.03 39.79
N GLU A 139 18.49 -33.86 39.53
CA GLU A 139 19.93 -33.65 39.69
C GLU A 139 20.36 -33.71 41.17
N SER A 140 19.58 -33.11 42.08
CA SER A 140 19.83 -33.20 43.52
C SER A 140 19.66 -34.63 44.08
N ALA A 141 18.77 -35.45 43.50
CA ALA A 141 18.59 -36.84 43.91
C ALA A 141 19.74 -37.76 43.47
N ASN A 142 20.34 -37.47 42.30
CA ASN A 142 21.50 -38.22 41.79
C ASN A 142 22.80 -37.90 42.53
N ASP A 143 22.96 -36.68 43.05
CA ASP A 143 24.16 -36.27 43.80
C ASP A 143 24.24 -36.92 45.20
N THR A 144 23.10 -37.35 45.74
CA THR A 144 23.04 -38.14 46.99
C THR A 144 23.21 -39.65 46.80
N GLY A 145 23.20 -40.15 45.55
CA GLY A 145 23.07 -41.58 45.24
C GLY A 145 24.32 -42.32 44.78
N THR A 146 25.50 -41.69 44.72
CA THR A 146 26.69 -42.32 44.12
C THR A 146 27.94 -42.19 45.00
N LYS A 147 27.88 -42.77 46.20
CA LYS A 147 29.06 -43.24 46.95
C LYS A 147 28.73 -44.63 47.49
N GLU A 148 29.25 -45.65 46.80
CA GLU A 148 29.53 -47.04 47.26
C GLU A 148 29.22 -48.07 46.15
N HIS A 149 30.25 -48.46 45.36
CA HIS A 149 30.69 -49.86 45.21
C HIS A 149 31.89 -50.02 44.22
N LEU A 150 33.09 -50.14 44.80
CA LEU A 150 34.20 -51.08 44.55
C LEU A 150 34.55 -51.64 43.14
N ASP A 151 35.78 -51.30 42.69
CA ASP A 151 36.94 -52.14 42.32
C ASP A 151 36.82 -53.40 41.43
N LYS A 152 37.46 -53.40 40.23
CA LYS A 152 38.79 -54.01 39.88
C LYS A 152 39.00 -54.23 38.35
N LYS A 153 40.17 -53.78 37.86
CA LYS A 153 41.13 -54.32 36.83
C LYS A 153 40.63 -55.29 35.72
N ASP A 154 41.15 -55.34 34.49
CA ASP A 154 42.32 -54.80 33.78
C ASP A 154 42.12 -55.09 32.27
N SER A 155 42.91 -54.40 31.42
CA SER A 155 43.51 -54.86 30.14
C SER A 155 43.15 -54.13 28.84
N ILE A 156 44.23 -53.91 28.10
CA ILE A 156 44.49 -53.03 26.97
C ILE A 156 44.21 -53.76 25.65
N GLY A 157 43.70 -53.04 24.65
CA GLY A 157 43.66 -53.51 23.26
C GLY A 157 43.22 -52.42 22.29
N ASN A 158 44.19 -51.77 21.64
CA ASN A 158 44.04 -50.72 20.62
C ASN A 158 43.40 -51.25 19.32
N GLY A 159 42.60 -50.41 18.65
CA GLY A 159 42.28 -50.53 17.23
C GLY A 159 41.22 -49.51 16.77
N PRO A 160 41.40 -48.80 15.63
CA PRO A 160 40.96 -47.41 15.46
C PRO A 160 39.57 -47.28 14.80
N SER A 161 38.80 -46.26 15.18
CA SER A 161 37.63 -45.84 14.40
C SER A 161 37.55 -44.32 14.28
N ASP A 162 38.10 -43.86 13.16
CA ASP A 162 37.43 -43.01 12.19
C ASP A 162 36.72 -41.76 12.71
N SER A 163 37.47 -40.65 12.74
CA SER A 163 36.93 -39.31 12.92
C SER A 163 36.25 -38.82 11.63
N THR A 164 35.06 -39.31 11.34
CA THR A 164 34.14 -38.63 10.41
C THR A 164 33.32 -37.61 11.19
N ARG A 165 33.87 -36.39 11.32
CA ARG A 165 33.12 -35.22 11.82
C ARG A 165 32.03 -34.89 10.80
N SER A 166 30.83 -35.41 10.99
CA SER A 166 29.67 -35.04 10.18
C SER A 166 29.34 -33.55 10.36
N PRO A 167 29.02 -32.79 9.30
CA PRO A 167 28.70 -31.36 9.38
C PRO A 167 27.28 -31.08 9.93
N THR A 168 26.66 -32.00 10.66
CA THR A 168 25.22 -31.94 11.02
C THR A 168 24.92 -31.39 12.42
N SER A 169 25.91 -30.98 13.20
CA SER A 169 25.71 -30.57 14.61
C SER A 169 25.26 -29.12 14.81
N PHE A 170 25.52 -28.22 13.86
CA PHE A 170 25.28 -26.78 14.06
C PHE A 170 23.84 -26.35 13.71
N PHE A 171 23.21 -27.07 12.77
CA PHE A 171 21.85 -26.77 12.33
C PHE A 171 20.78 -27.19 13.34
N LYS A 172 21.01 -28.25 14.12
CA LYS A 172 20.01 -28.76 15.09
C LYS A 172 19.61 -27.71 16.14
N PRO A 173 20.52 -27.03 16.86
CA PRO A 173 20.16 -25.99 17.82
C PRO A 173 19.41 -24.80 17.21
N ILE A 174 19.82 -24.38 16.00
CA ILE A 174 19.20 -23.26 15.29
C ILE A 174 17.76 -23.60 14.90
N PHE A 175 17.53 -24.77 14.29
CA PHE A 175 16.17 -25.23 13.97
C PHE A 175 15.34 -25.47 15.23
N THR A 176 15.94 -25.94 16.33
CA THR A 176 15.27 -26.05 17.62
C THR A 176 14.77 -24.69 18.10
N LEU A 177 15.54 -23.61 17.98
CA LEU A 177 15.11 -22.27 18.36
C LEU A 177 14.10 -21.68 17.37
N ILE A 178 14.37 -21.77 16.07
CA ILE A 178 13.51 -21.22 15.01
C ILE A 178 12.13 -21.87 15.02
N LEU A 179 12.04 -23.18 15.24
CA LEU A 179 10.78 -23.93 15.24
C LEU A 179 10.23 -24.18 16.66
N ASP A 180 10.91 -23.66 17.70
CA ASP A 180 10.63 -23.92 19.12
C ASP A 180 10.42 -25.41 19.44
N LEU A 181 11.31 -26.26 18.90
CA LEU A 181 11.22 -27.70 19.09
C LEU A 181 11.57 -28.08 20.53
N PRO A 182 10.94 -29.14 21.09
CA PRO A 182 11.30 -29.65 22.40
C PRO A 182 12.79 -29.99 22.47
N SER A 183 13.50 -29.43 23.45
CA SER A 183 14.92 -29.68 23.67
C SER A 183 15.21 -30.24 25.06
N SER A 184 16.09 -31.24 25.12
CA SER A 184 16.65 -31.75 26.38
C SER A 184 17.66 -30.77 27.00
N SER A 185 18.23 -29.86 26.21
CA SER A 185 19.19 -28.86 26.68
C SER A 185 18.53 -27.75 27.49
N VAL A 186 18.93 -27.60 28.76
CA VAL A 186 18.49 -26.52 29.66
C VAL A 186 18.79 -25.14 29.06
N LYS A 187 19.97 -24.96 28.44
CA LYS A 187 20.40 -23.71 27.82
C LYS A 187 19.48 -23.32 26.66
N LEU A 188 19.14 -24.28 25.78
CA LEU A 188 18.25 -24.02 24.64
C LEU A 188 16.82 -23.72 25.08
N ARG A 189 16.32 -24.40 26.12
CA ARG A 189 15.01 -24.08 26.70
C ARG A 189 14.95 -22.69 27.31
N LYS A 190 15.96 -22.30 28.09
CA LYS A 190 16.07 -20.94 28.68
C LYS A 190 16.13 -19.87 27.59
N LEU A 191 16.90 -20.12 26.53
CA LEU A 191 17.00 -19.22 25.39
C LEU A 191 15.69 -19.12 24.61
N SER A 192 15.01 -20.23 24.34
CA SER A 192 13.71 -20.22 23.66
C SER A 192 12.66 -19.47 24.48
N PHE A 193 12.60 -19.73 25.79
CA PHE A 193 11.73 -18.99 26.71
C PHE A 193 12.02 -17.49 26.65
N LEU A 194 13.28 -17.08 26.73
CA LEU A 194 13.66 -15.67 26.63
C LEU A 194 13.23 -15.04 25.29
N ILE A 195 13.48 -15.72 24.17
CA ILE A 195 13.09 -15.24 22.84
C ILE A 195 11.57 -15.06 22.75
N ASN A 196 10.79 -16.07 23.14
CA ASN A 196 9.33 -16.00 23.13
C ASN A 196 8.80 -14.89 24.05
N SER A 197 9.45 -14.68 25.20
CA SER A 197 9.12 -13.58 26.12
C SER A 197 9.34 -12.21 25.46
N ILE A 198 10.48 -12.02 24.80
CA ILE A 198 10.81 -10.78 24.10
C ILE A 198 9.84 -10.54 22.93
N LEU A 199 9.49 -11.58 22.17
CA LEU A 199 8.51 -11.49 21.08
C LEU A 199 7.13 -11.12 21.59
N LEU A 200 6.65 -11.73 22.68
CA LEU A 200 5.37 -11.39 23.28
C LEU A 200 5.35 -9.94 23.79
N LEU A 201 6.40 -9.52 24.51
CA LEU A 201 6.51 -8.14 24.99
C LEU A 201 6.58 -7.13 23.83
N SER A 202 7.25 -7.50 22.74
CA SER A 202 7.34 -6.67 21.53
C SER A 202 5.99 -6.55 20.82
N ALA A 203 5.26 -7.65 20.67
CA ALA A 203 3.91 -7.64 20.11
C ALA A 203 2.95 -6.84 21.01
N ALA A 204 3.04 -7.02 22.33
CA ALA A 204 2.25 -6.25 23.29
C ALA A 204 2.60 -4.75 23.22
N ASP A 205 3.87 -4.36 23.15
CA ASP A 205 4.26 -2.96 22.97
C ASP A 205 3.63 -2.39 21.69
N PHE A 206 3.77 -3.08 20.56
CA PHE A 206 3.23 -2.66 19.26
C PHE A 206 1.71 -2.48 19.26
N VAL A 207 0.96 -3.51 19.71
CA VAL A 207 -0.51 -3.52 19.72
C VAL A 207 -1.08 -2.55 20.76
N THR A 208 -0.44 -2.38 21.92
CA THR A 208 -0.96 -1.48 22.96
C THR A 208 -0.50 -0.04 22.77
N HIS A 209 0.46 0.23 21.88
CA HIS A 209 1.03 1.57 21.70
C HIS A 209 -0.05 2.64 21.44
N PRO A 210 -1.03 2.45 20.52
CA PRO A 210 -2.06 3.46 20.29
C PRO A 210 -2.88 3.76 21.54
N ILE A 211 -3.16 2.76 22.36
CA ILE A 211 -3.95 2.90 23.60
C ILE A 211 -3.14 3.63 24.68
N ARG A 212 -1.85 3.28 24.85
CA ARG A 212 -0.97 3.90 25.84
C ARG A 212 -0.56 5.33 25.46
N HIS A 213 -0.48 5.61 24.17
CA HIS A 213 -0.09 6.90 23.61
C HIS A 213 -1.15 7.37 22.61
N PRO A 214 -2.33 7.79 23.10
CA PRO A 214 -3.42 8.20 22.22
C PRO A 214 -3.15 9.53 21.50
N ALA A 215 -2.12 10.28 21.91
CA ALA A 215 -1.71 11.55 21.32
C ALA A 215 -2.81 12.64 21.35
N HIS A 216 -3.59 12.74 22.44
CA HIS A 216 -4.64 13.77 22.60
C HIS A 216 -4.10 15.20 22.50
N ASP A 217 -2.84 15.41 22.86
CA ASP A 217 -2.10 16.68 22.86
C ASP A 217 -1.45 17.02 21.52
N VAL A 218 -1.55 16.15 20.50
CA VAL A 218 -0.89 16.39 19.21
C VAL A 218 -1.34 17.70 18.58
N THR A 219 -0.38 18.56 18.27
CA THR A 219 -0.64 19.79 17.55
C THR A 219 0.02 19.69 16.18
N PHE A 220 -0.73 19.94 15.12
CA PHE A 220 -0.21 19.94 13.76
C PHE A 220 -0.86 21.04 12.92
N VAL A 221 -0.15 21.49 11.90
CA VAL A 221 -0.67 22.33 10.83
C VAL A 221 -0.02 21.89 9.53
N ARG A 222 -0.80 21.83 8.45
CA ARG A 222 -0.32 21.46 7.12
C ARG A 222 -1.10 22.19 6.04
N VAL A 223 -0.50 22.22 4.86
CA VAL A 223 -1.16 22.70 3.65
C VAL A 223 -1.88 21.54 2.98
N GLY A 224 -3.14 21.78 2.59
CA GLY A 224 -3.96 20.86 1.81
C GLY A 224 -3.95 21.27 0.33
N ALA A 225 -5.13 21.35 -0.28
CA ALA A 225 -5.30 21.83 -1.64
C ALA A 225 -4.76 23.27 -1.80
N VAL A 226 -3.96 23.45 -2.84
CA VAL A 226 -3.42 24.75 -3.26
C VAL A 226 -3.89 25.01 -4.67
N ASP A 227 -4.35 26.22 -4.92
CA ASP A 227 -4.81 26.69 -6.23
C ASP A 227 -3.94 27.89 -6.65
N HIS A 228 -4.13 28.40 -7.85
CA HIS A 228 -3.48 29.61 -8.33
C HIS A 228 -3.86 30.86 -7.52
N ARG A 229 -4.98 30.83 -6.77
CA ARG A 229 -5.49 31.96 -5.97
C ARG A 229 -5.88 31.64 -4.53
N SER A 230 -5.68 30.42 -4.08
CA SER A 230 -6.04 30.06 -2.71
C SER A 230 -5.25 28.87 -2.18
N ALA A 231 -5.20 28.72 -0.87
CA ALA A 231 -4.64 27.54 -0.23
C ALA A 231 -5.50 27.13 0.97
N LYS A 232 -5.70 25.83 1.17
CA LYS A 232 -6.33 25.28 2.37
C LYS A 232 -5.26 24.98 3.42
N ILE A 233 -5.50 25.44 4.64
CA ILE A 233 -4.67 25.16 5.82
C ILE A 233 -5.48 24.29 6.77
N SER A 234 -5.00 23.07 7.01
CA SER A 234 -5.58 22.13 7.98
C SER A 234 -4.76 22.18 9.26
N LEU A 235 -5.42 22.34 10.40
CA LEU A 235 -4.76 22.44 11.69
C LEU A 235 -5.54 21.76 12.80
N ARG A 236 -4.81 21.27 13.81
CA ARG A 236 -5.33 20.78 15.08
C ARG A 236 -4.57 21.41 16.23
N TYR A 237 -5.29 22.11 17.12
CA TYR A 237 -4.72 22.72 18.33
C TYR A 237 -5.63 22.44 19.53
N PRO A 238 -5.31 21.44 20.37
CA PRO A 238 -6.12 21.09 21.54
C PRO A 238 -6.05 22.15 22.64
N GLY A 239 -7.08 22.19 23.49
CA GLY A 239 -7.35 23.18 24.54
C GLY A 239 -6.17 23.71 25.37
N SER A 240 -5.24 22.84 25.79
CA SER A 240 -4.05 23.25 26.58
C SER A 240 -3.03 24.06 25.78
N ASN A 241 -3.07 23.96 24.46
CA ASN A 241 -2.17 24.60 23.50
C ASN A 241 -2.90 25.63 22.63
N SER A 242 -4.21 25.77 22.79
CA SER A 242 -5.06 26.72 22.09
C SER A 242 -5.25 28.00 22.90
N THR A 243 -5.70 29.06 22.24
CA THR A 243 -6.06 30.33 22.90
C THR A 243 -7.23 30.16 23.86
N ASP A 244 -7.47 31.11 24.76
CA ASP A 244 -8.59 31.10 25.72
C ASP A 244 -9.98 30.98 25.05
N ARG A 245 -10.07 31.22 23.74
CA ARG A 245 -11.30 31.14 22.94
C ARG A 245 -11.34 29.94 21.98
N HIS A 246 -10.36 29.04 22.04
CA HIS A 246 -10.21 27.92 21.12
C HIS A 246 -10.23 28.34 19.64
N ALA A 247 -9.65 29.51 19.36
CA ALA A 247 -9.59 30.09 18.02
C ALA A 247 -8.15 30.42 17.62
N VAL A 248 -7.81 30.17 16.38
CA VAL A 248 -6.46 30.38 15.82
C VAL A 248 -6.57 31.27 14.58
N LYS A 249 -5.78 32.34 14.49
CA LYS A 249 -5.69 33.18 13.29
C LYS A 249 -4.51 32.73 12.44
N VAL A 250 -4.72 32.60 11.13
CA VAL A 250 -3.65 32.39 10.17
C VAL A 250 -3.12 33.74 9.71
N LEU A 251 -1.82 33.99 9.88
CA LEU A 251 -1.12 35.13 9.30
C LEU A 251 -0.25 34.65 8.15
N PHE A 252 -0.26 35.35 7.02
CA PHE A 252 0.50 34.94 5.84
C PHE A 252 1.13 36.14 5.13
N ARG A 253 2.18 35.93 4.34
CA ARG A 253 2.78 36.96 3.49
C ARG A 253 3.55 36.34 2.32
N PRO A 254 3.74 37.08 1.21
CA PRO A 254 4.68 36.67 0.17
C PRO A 254 6.11 36.55 0.72
N PHE A 255 6.83 35.51 0.30
CA PHE A 255 8.21 35.26 0.68
C PHE A 255 9.14 35.70 -0.46
N SER A 256 10.06 36.64 -0.17
CA SER A 256 10.95 37.24 -1.19
C SER A 256 12.38 36.71 -1.17
N GLY A 257 12.73 35.75 -0.30
CA GLY A 257 14.11 35.24 -0.16
C GLY A 257 15.08 36.21 0.52
N ASP A 258 14.97 37.51 0.24
CA ASP A 258 15.76 38.58 0.83
C ASP A 258 15.23 38.96 2.23
N SER A 259 16.12 38.86 3.22
CA SER A 259 15.82 39.24 4.61
C SER A 259 15.58 40.74 4.80
N THR A 260 16.01 41.58 3.87
CA THR A 260 15.93 43.05 3.96
C THR A 260 14.59 43.62 3.47
N GLU A 261 13.87 42.90 2.59
CA GLU A 261 12.60 43.32 1.99
C GLU A 261 11.45 42.35 2.33
N GLN A 262 11.31 41.96 3.60
CA GLN A 262 10.19 41.11 3.99
C GLN A 262 8.87 41.88 4.01
N ALA A 263 7.90 41.38 3.25
CA ALA A 263 6.54 41.89 3.27
C ALA A 263 5.95 41.87 4.70
N ARG A 264 4.99 42.76 4.95
CA ARG A 264 4.23 42.74 6.21
C ARG A 264 3.32 41.53 6.26
N TRP A 265 3.10 40.99 7.46
CA TRP A 265 2.12 39.93 7.70
C TRP A 265 0.71 40.43 7.37
N ILE A 266 -0.01 39.65 6.57
CA ILE A 266 -1.40 39.88 6.19
C ILE A 266 -2.28 39.06 7.14
N GLU A 267 -3.34 39.68 7.65
CA GLU A 267 -4.33 38.98 8.47
C GLU A 267 -5.16 38.05 7.58
N GLY A 268 -5.10 36.76 7.88
CA GLY A 268 -5.91 35.73 7.25
C GLY A 268 -7.10 35.31 8.10
N PRO A 269 -7.75 34.20 7.72
CA PRO A 269 -8.95 33.73 8.41
C PRO A 269 -8.67 33.31 9.85
N VAL A 270 -9.69 33.48 10.70
CA VAL A 270 -9.75 32.93 12.05
C VAL A 270 -10.46 31.57 11.98
N VAL A 271 -9.88 30.59 12.65
CA VAL A 271 -10.33 29.20 12.66
C VAL A 271 -10.80 28.86 14.05
N GLU A 272 -12.09 28.55 14.19
CA GLU A 272 -12.66 28.06 15.45
C GLU A 272 -12.43 26.55 15.56
N LEU A 273 -11.96 26.12 16.73
CA LEU A 273 -11.64 24.73 17.02
C LEU A 273 -12.59 24.21 18.07
N LEU A 274 -13.25 23.11 17.73
CA LEU A 274 -14.33 22.55 18.52
C LEU A 274 -13.91 21.20 19.11
N GLU A 275 -14.20 20.97 20.39
CA GLU A 275 -13.88 19.69 21.06
C GLU A 275 -14.55 18.50 20.36
N GLN A 276 -15.80 18.69 19.92
CA GLN A 276 -16.54 17.67 19.17
C GLN A 276 -15.88 17.32 17.84
N GLU A 277 -15.07 18.20 17.26
CA GLU A 277 -14.27 17.98 16.05
C GLU A 277 -12.80 17.71 16.38
N ASP A 278 -12.52 17.19 17.59
CA ASP A 278 -11.17 16.85 18.06
C ASP A 278 -10.16 18.00 17.93
N TRP A 279 -10.67 19.24 18.08
CA TRP A 279 -9.92 20.49 17.94
C TRP A 279 -9.22 20.65 16.59
N ALA A 280 -9.73 19.98 15.55
CA ALA A 280 -9.22 20.03 14.19
C ALA A 280 -10.20 20.77 13.27
N ASN A 281 -9.67 21.59 12.38
CA ASN A 281 -10.49 22.28 11.37
C ASN A 281 -9.62 22.69 10.16
N VAL A 282 -10.28 23.11 9.08
CA VAL A 282 -9.64 23.56 7.84
C VAL A 282 -10.13 24.96 7.50
N THR A 283 -9.23 25.81 7.05
CA THR A 283 -9.57 27.14 6.54
C THR A 283 -8.98 27.39 5.16
N ARG A 284 -9.58 28.28 4.38
CA ARG A 284 -9.12 28.67 3.04
C ARG A 284 -8.59 30.10 3.09
N ILE A 285 -7.34 30.30 2.68
CA ILE A 285 -6.79 31.63 2.42
C ILE A 285 -7.15 32.02 0.98
N PRO A 286 -8.00 33.03 0.73
CA PRO A 286 -8.38 33.43 -0.61
C PRO A 286 -7.47 34.53 -1.16
N ASN A 287 -7.66 34.90 -2.43
CA ASN A 287 -7.06 36.07 -3.09
C ASN A 287 -5.52 36.09 -3.07
N LEU A 288 -4.91 34.92 -3.17
CA LEU A 288 -3.46 34.81 -3.34
C LEU A 288 -3.06 35.15 -4.78
N TRP A 289 -1.81 35.58 -4.95
CA TRP A 289 -1.20 35.75 -6.26
C TRP A 289 -0.75 34.38 -6.81
N PRO A 290 -0.95 34.10 -8.10
CA PRO A 290 -0.42 32.90 -8.75
C PRO A 290 1.11 32.83 -8.73
N SER A 291 1.68 31.64 -8.88
CA SER A 291 3.14 31.41 -8.94
C SER A 291 3.93 32.13 -7.85
N THR A 292 3.38 32.21 -6.63
CA THR A 292 3.95 32.98 -5.54
C THR A 292 4.19 32.08 -4.33
N THR A 293 5.42 32.10 -3.82
CA THR A 293 5.74 31.46 -2.54
C THR A 293 5.25 32.33 -1.40
N TYR A 294 4.40 31.75 -0.55
CA TYR A 294 3.92 32.35 0.67
C TYR A 294 4.56 31.67 1.88
N GLU A 295 4.78 32.45 2.94
CA GLU A 295 4.98 31.89 4.26
C GLU A 295 3.82 32.25 5.19
N TYR A 296 3.49 31.34 6.10
CA TYR A 296 2.41 31.49 7.05
C TYR A 296 2.81 31.06 8.45
N LYS A 297 2.18 31.68 9.44
CA LYS A 297 2.29 31.35 10.86
C LYS A 297 0.92 31.42 11.52
N LEU A 298 0.84 30.87 12.72
CA LEU A 298 -0.39 30.83 13.50
C LEU A 298 -0.27 31.77 14.70
N ALA A 299 -1.33 32.52 14.96
CA ALA A 299 -1.36 33.56 15.98
C ALA A 299 -2.68 33.57 16.75
N VAL A 300 -2.65 34.22 17.91
CA VAL A 300 -3.84 34.49 18.72
C VAL A 300 -4.71 35.56 18.02
N PRO A 301 -6.02 35.35 17.81
CA PRO A 301 -6.84 36.24 16.99
C PRO A 301 -6.89 37.71 17.42
N ASP A 302 -6.88 38.00 18.73
CA ASP A 302 -7.03 39.36 19.24
C ASP A 302 -5.69 40.10 19.40
N SER A 303 -4.64 39.40 19.81
CA SER A 303 -3.33 40.00 20.11
C SER A 303 -2.32 39.86 18.97
N ASN A 304 -2.61 39.03 17.96
CA ASN A 304 -1.67 38.60 16.93
C ASN A 304 -0.34 38.04 17.51
N HIS A 305 -0.34 37.60 18.78
CA HIS A 305 0.81 36.95 19.38
C HIS A 305 1.01 35.57 18.75
N ASP A 306 2.26 35.24 18.43
CA ASP A 306 2.61 33.98 17.78
C ASP A 306 2.30 32.78 18.68
N LEU A 307 1.74 31.72 18.10
CA LEU A 307 1.59 30.45 18.79
C LEU A 307 2.94 29.71 18.82
N PRO A 308 3.22 28.88 19.86
CA PRO A 308 4.50 28.22 20.03
C PRO A 308 4.84 27.21 18.90
N TYR A 309 3.80 26.71 18.24
CA TYR A 309 3.92 25.89 17.03
C TYR A 309 3.12 26.59 15.92
N PRO A 310 3.57 26.58 14.65
CA PRO A 310 4.91 26.16 14.20
C PRO A 310 6.03 27.06 14.73
N ALA A 311 7.19 26.46 15.05
CA ALA A 311 8.31 27.18 15.66
C ALA A 311 8.96 28.21 14.72
N SER A 312 8.82 27.99 13.41
CA SER A 312 9.17 28.94 12.36
C SER A 312 8.03 28.98 11.34
N PRO A 313 7.86 30.08 10.59
CA PRO A 313 6.90 30.14 9.50
C PRO A 313 7.06 28.97 8.53
N LEU A 314 5.93 28.39 8.13
CA LEU A 314 5.86 27.33 7.13
C LEU A 314 5.58 27.95 5.75
N ARG A 315 5.88 27.22 4.68
CA ARG A 315 5.79 27.74 3.31
C ARG A 315 4.91 26.89 2.42
N PHE A 316 4.32 27.54 1.41
CA PHE A 316 3.68 26.89 0.27
C PHE A 316 3.78 27.81 -0.95
N GLU A 317 3.54 27.25 -2.13
CA GLU A 317 3.61 27.98 -3.39
C GLU A 317 2.30 27.77 -4.15
N THR A 318 1.71 28.87 -4.61
CA THR A 318 0.49 28.82 -5.44
C THR A 318 0.82 28.39 -6.87
N PHE A 319 -0.13 27.69 -7.50
CA PHE A 319 0.05 27.26 -8.88
C PHE A 319 0.03 28.45 -9.87
N PRO A 320 0.54 28.26 -11.10
CA PRO A 320 0.49 29.28 -12.14
C PRO A 320 -0.91 29.74 -12.50
N ASP A 321 -1.03 30.96 -13.02
CA ASP A 321 -2.31 31.49 -13.50
C ASP A 321 -2.75 30.69 -14.74
N PRO A 322 -3.98 30.13 -14.76
CA PRO A 322 -4.50 29.37 -15.89
C PRO A 322 -4.52 30.11 -17.21
N ARG A 323 -4.50 31.45 -17.18
CA ARG A 323 -4.56 32.29 -18.37
C ARG A 323 -3.18 32.52 -19.00
N LEU A 324 -2.09 32.21 -18.30
CA LEU A 324 -0.74 32.50 -18.78
C LEU A 324 -0.23 31.46 -19.75
N THR A 325 0.41 31.94 -20.82
CA THR A 325 0.85 31.14 -21.96
C THR A 325 2.11 30.27 -21.71
N ALA A 326 2.42 29.84 -20.50
CA ALA A 326 3.68 29.15 -20.19
C ALA A 326 3.43 27.71 -19.72
N GLY A 327 4.21 26.75 -20.23
CA GLY A 327 4.17 25.35 -19.77
C GLY A 327 4.76 25.17 -18.36
N SER A 328 4.54 24.00 -17.77
CA SER A 328 4.84 23.69 -16.37
C SER A 328 6.01 22.72 -16.26
N HIS A 329 6.85 22.90 -15.25
CA HIS A 329 7.91 21.95 -14.89
C HIS A 329 7.89 21.72 -13.39
N PHE A 330 7.42 20.56 -12.96
CA PHE A 330 7.27 20.24 -11.54
C PHE A 330 7.33 18.73 -11.27
N ARG A 331 7.49 18.38 -9.98
CA ARG A 331 7.36 17.00 -9.50
C ARG A 331 6.21 16.81 -8.53
N PHE A 332 5.67 15.60 -8.47
CA PHE A 332 4.77 15.17 -7.40
C PHE A 332 5.06 13.72 -7.00
N ILE A 333 4.67 13.35 -5.78
CA ILE A 333 4.91 12.00 -5.23
C ILE A 333 3.57 11.29 -5.01
N ALA A 334 3.51 9.99 -5.33
CA ALA A 334 2.37 9.13 -5.01
C ALA A 334 2.79 7.85 -4.27
N THR A 335 2.01 7.47 -3.24
CA THR A 335 2.22 6.24 -2.42
C THR A 335 1.01 5.95 -1.51
N SER A 336 0.86 4.73 -0.99
CA SER A 336 -0.14 4.35 0.04
C SER A 336 0.49 3.52 1.18
N CYS A 337 -0.35 2.98 2.08
CA CYS A 337 -0.02 1.89 3.01
C CYS A 337 1.01 2.30 4.07
N ILE A 338 0.52 2.99 5.10
CA ILE A 338 1.31 3.58 6.17
C ILE A 338 0.98 2.90 7.51
N LEU A 339 1.77 1.91 7.90
CA LEU A 339 1.71 1.36 9.26
C LEU A 339 2.81 1.98 10.14
N PRO A 340 2.48 2.79 11.17
CA PRO A 340 3.49 3.35 12.05
C PRO A 340 4.26 2.27 12.82
N ASN A 341 5.56 2.49 12.98
CA ASN A 341 6.52 1.57 13.58
C ASN A 341 6.63 0.23 12.85
N PHE A 342 6.60 0.25 11.52
CA PHE A 342 6.91 -0.90 10.68
C PHE A 342 8.20 -0.68 9.86
N PRO A 343 9.14 -1.64 9.80
CA PRO A 343 9.27 -2.79 10.71
C PRO A 343 9.40 -2.35 12.17
N TYR A 344 8.96 -3.21 13.09
CA TYR A 344 8.92 -2.90 14.53
C TYR A 344 10.29 -2.53 15.10
N VAL A 345 10.35 -1.36 15.73
CA VAL A 345 11.46 -0.91 16.56
C VAL A 345 10.95 -0.60 17.96
N PRO A 346 11.49 -1.25 19.02
CA PRO A 346 11.07 -0.99 20.39
C PRO A 346 11.13 0.49 20.76
N GLY A 347 10.05 1.01 21.36
CA GLY A 347 9.99 2.40 21.83
C GLY A 347 9.91 3.47 20.74
N LYS A 348 9.72 3.10 19.46
CA LYS A 348 9.54 4.03 18.33
C LYS A 348 8.14 3.94 17.72
N GLY A 349 7.12 3.79 18.56
CA GLY A 349 5.77 3.38 18.18
C GLY A 349 5.00 4.27 17.19
N ASN A 350 5.44 5.50 16.92
CA ASN A 350 4.87 6.39 15.90
C ASN A 350 5.86 6.76 14.78
N ARG A 351 7.04 6.14 14.70
CA ARG A 351 8.02 6.41 13.63
C ARG A 351 7.55 5.81 12.32
N ILE A 352 7.72 6.53 11.21
CA ILE A 352 7.39 6.05 9.86
C ILE A 352 8.64 6.23 9.00
N LYS A 353 9.42 5.16 8.82
CA LYS A 353 10.74 5.23 8.18
C LYS A 353 10.65 5.67 6.70
N GLY A 354 9.57 5.31 5.99
CA GLY A 354 9.31 5.79 4.63
C GLY A 354 9.33 7.33 4.53
N PHE A 355 8.68 8.04 5.46
CA PHE A 355 8.73 9.50 5.50
C PHE A 355 10.09 10.08 5.91
N ASP A 356 10.87 9.37 6.75
CA ASP A 356 12.25 9.81 7.04
C ASP A 356 13.12 9.80 5.77
N LEU A 357 12.96 8.77 4.93
CA LEU A 357 13.67 8.62 3.66
C LEU A 357 13.19 9.64 2.62
N MET A 358 11.87 9.83 2.51
CA MET A 358 11.28 10.84 1.63
C MET A 358 11.73 12.25 1.99
N ALA A 359 11.74 12.59 3.29
CA ALA A 359 12.22 13.89 3.74
C ALA A 359 13.70 14.13 3.45
N GLU A 360 14.52 13.08 3.37
CA GLU A 360 15.91 13.18 2.93
C GLU A 360 16.00 13.44 1.43
N ALA A 361 15.22 12.72 0.61
CA ALA A 361 15.16 12.97 -0.84
C ALA A 361 14.73 14.41 -1.16
N LEU A 362 13.70 14.93 -0.49
CA LEU A 362 13.23 16.31 -0.67
C LEU A 362 14.27 17.36 -0.25
N ARG A 363 15.10 17.08 0.76
CA ARG A 363 16.21 17.98 1.14
C ARG A 363 17.30 18.01 0.06
N GLN A 364 17.60 16.87 -0.53
CA GLN A 364 18.61 16.78 -1.60
C GLN A 364 18.16 17.57 -2.83
N GLU A 365 16.88 17.51 -3.19
CA GLU A 365 16.27 18.33 -4.25
C GLU A 365 16.50 19.84 -3.98
N GLN A 366 16.14 20.34 -2.79
CA GLN A 366 16.34 21.74 -2.41
C GLN A 366 17.81 22.16 -2.42
N SER A 367 18.71 21.31 -1.94
CA SER A 367 20.15 21.63 -1.96
C SER A 367 20.71 21.72 -3.38
N SER A 368 20.14 20.96 -4.32
CA SER A 368 20.56 20.98 -5.72
C SER A 368 20.03 22.19 -6.49
N SER A 369 18.83 22.68 -6.17
CA SER A 369 18.31 23.93 -6.73
C SER A 369 19.10 25.15 -6.22
N ASP A 370 19.47 25.16 -4.94
CA ASP A 370 20.20 26.29 -4.34
C ASP A 370 21.69 26.34 -4.77
N ALA A 371 22.23 25.27 -5.37
CA ALA A 371 23.65 25.12 -5.71
C ALA A 371 24.00 25.48 -7.17
N SER A 372 23.10 26.05 -7.96
CA SER A 372 23.40 26.49 -9.33
C SER A 372 24.47 27.60 -9.34
N PRO A 373 25.52 27.51 -10.18
CA PRO A 373 26.81 28.11 -9.87
C PRO A 373 26.83 29.63 -10.06
N SER A 374 27.25 30.32 -9.00
CA SER A 374 27.80 31.68 -9.09
C SER A 374 28.95 31.68 -10.11
N ALA A 375 28.83 32.54 -11.13
CA ALA A 375 29.85 32.73 -12.15
C ALA A 375 31.23 33.00 -11.52
N PRO A 376 32.33 32.47 -12.09
CA PRO A 376 33.66 32.77 -11.60
C PRO A 376 33.95 34.26 -11.80
N SER A 377 34.25 34.94 -10.70
CA SER A 377 34.72 36.32 -10.68
C SER A 377 35.98 36.44 -11.53
N THR A 378 35.81 36.94 -12.76
CA THR A 378 36.92 37.32 -13.62
C THR A 378 37.43 38.66 -13.14
N SER A 379 38.61 38.64 -12.53
CA SER A 379 39.38 39.82 -12.18
C SER A 379 39.65 40.69 -13.42
N SER A 380 39.25 41.95 -13.30
CA SER A 380 39.47 43.07 -14.20
C SER A 380 40.93 43.27 -14.64
N GLN A 381 41.15 43.58 -15.93
CA GLN A 381 42.26 44.46 -16.37
C GLN A 381 41.92 45.24 -17.67
N SER A 382 41.85 46.57 -17.51
CA SER A 382 42.32 47.68 -18.36
C SER A 382 41.86 47.89 -19.82
N THR A 383 40.97 48.89 -19.99
CA THR A 383 41.05 50.12 -20.82
C THR A 383 41.52 50.09 -22.28
N SER A 384 40.66 50.56 -23.22
CA SER A 384 40.80 51.79 -24.06
C SER A 384 39.54 52.00 -24.93
N PRO A 385 39.24 53.25 -25.39
CA PRO A 385 37.95 53.68 -25.97
C PRO A 385 37.93 53.69 -27.51
N ASP A 386 36.82 54.17 -28.09
CA ASP A 386 36.43 54.32 -29.51
C ASP A 386 35.39 53.24 -29.91
N ASP A 387 34.18 53.50 -30.40
CA ASP A 387 33.71 54.51 -31.35
C ASP A 387 32.15 54.60 -31.31
N GLU A 388 31.60 55.67 -31.89
CA GLU A 388 30.21 56.15 -31.86
C GLU A 388 29.09 55.18 -32.35
N SER A 389 27.89 55.26 -31.75
CA SER A 389 26.61 55.57 -32.46
C SER A 389 25.30 55.28 -31.66
N VAL A 390 24.50 56.36 -31.49
CA VAL A 390 23.02 56.51 -31.45
C VAL A 390 22.13 55.61 -30.56
N PRO A 391 21.22 56.19 -29.72
CA PRO A 391 20.31 55.43 -28.86
C PRO A 391 19.03 55.01 -29.59
N SER A 392 18.58 53.76 -29.37
CA SER A 392 17.22 53.32 -29.68
C SER A 392 16.51 52.86 -28.39
N PRO A 393 15.25 53.27 -28.16
CA PRO A 393 14.50 52.89 -26.98
C PRO A 393 13.77 51.56 -27.24
N HIS A 394 14.01 50.58 -26.38
CA HIS A 394 13.12 49.47 -25.98
C HIS A 394 13.96 48.24 -25.65
N ASN A 395 14.33 48.11 -24.37
CA ASN A 395 14.50 46.81 -23.77
C ASN A 395 13.59 46.78 -22.55
N LEU A 396 12.38 46.26 -22.75
CA LEU A 396 11.61 45.67 -21.67
C LEU A 396 12.41 44.42 -21.27
N GLU A 397 13.12 44.49 -20.14
CA GLU A 397 13.71 43.30 -19.52
C GLU A 397 12.59 42.29 -19.28
N GLN A 398 12.60 41.22 -20.07
CA GLN A 398 11.87 40.01 -19.74
C GLN A 398 12.42 39.45 -18.42
N PRO A 399 11.58 38.95 -17.51
CA PRO A 399 12.07 38.28 -16.30
C PRO A 399 12.91 37.08 -16.71
N LYS A 400 14.18 37.06 -16.28
CA LYS A 400 15.09 35.91 -16.38
C LYS A 400 14.69 34.86 -15.34
N ASP A 401 13.54 34.21 -15.51
CA ASP A 401 13.11 33.08 -14.68
C ASP A 401 12.77 31.87 -15.55
N SER A 402 13.68 31.51 -16.46
CA SER A 402 13.67 30.18 -17.09
C SER A 402 14.83 29.38 -16.49
N PRO A 403 14.56 28.32 -15.71
CA PRO A 403 15.61 27.43 -15.22
C PRO A 403 16.40 26.89 -16.42
N LEU A 404 17.73 26.92 -16.31
CA LEU A 404 18.62 26.38 -17.33
C LEU A 404 18.35 24.86 -17.51
N PRO A 405 18.59 24.29 -18.71
CA PRO A 405 18.46 22.86 -18.93
C PRO A 405 19.42 22.09 -18.01
N GLY A 406 18.88 21.38 -17.01
CA GLY A 406 19.66 20.57 -16.07
C GLY A 406 19.27 20.69 -14.59
N GLU A 407 18.36 21.59 -14.23
CA GLU A 407 17.88 21.74 -12.85
C GLU A 407 16.70 20.78 -12.57
N THR A 408 16.84 19.92 -11.54
CA THR A 408 15.76 19.02 -11.10
C THR A 408 14.62 19.87 -10.53
N PRO A 409 13.38 19.77 -11.05
CA PRO A 409 12.30 20.61 -10.55
C PRO A 409 11.88 20.18 -9.13
N LEU A 410 11.37 21.13 -8.36
CA LEU A 410 10.92 20.88 -6.99
C LEU A 410 9.62 20.08 -6.97
N THR A 411 9.52 19.17 -5.99
CA THR A 411 8.28 18.47 -5.67
C THR A 411 7.24 19.45 -5.10
N LYS A 412 6.04 19.52 -5.69
CA LYS A 412 4.98 20.48 -5.34
C LYS A 412 3.90 19.91 -4.42
N PHE A 413 3.64 18.60 -4.44
CA PHE A 413 2.66 17.97 -3.55
C PHE A 413 2.91 16.46 -3.39
N LEU A 414 2.32 15.90 -2.33
CA LEU A 414 2.27 14.48 -2.02
C LEU A 414 0.82 13.98 -2.11
N LEU A 415 0.61 12.89 -2.85
CA LEU A 415 -0.66 12.20 -3.00
C LEU A 415 -0.62 10.86 -2.26
N LEU A 416 -1.44 10.72 -1.23
CA LEU A 416 -1.57 9.50 -0.43
C LEU A 416 -2.76 8.68 -0.88
N LEU A 417 -2.48 7.48 -1.41
CA LEU A 417 -3.42 6.62 -2.14
C LEU A 417 -4.23 5.64 -1.25
N GLY A 418 -4.47 6.00 0.02
CA GLY A 418 -5.19 5.16 0.99
C GLY A 418 -4.30 4.45 2.01
N ASP A 419 -4.93 3.69 2.90
CA ASP A 419 -4.30 2.96 4.01
C ASP A 419 -3.43 3.85 4.92
N PHE A 420 -3.97 5.00 5.29
CA PHE A 420 -3.31 6.02 6.08
C PHE A 420 -3.18 5.63 7.56
N ILE A 421 -4.15 4.89 8.11
CA ILE A 421 -4.22 4.59 9.56
C ILE A 421 -4.14 3.12 9.95
N TYR A 422 -4.56 2.18 9.08
CA TYR A 422 -4.78 0.78 9.46
C TYR A 422 -5.66 0.63 10.71
N ALA A 423 -6.97 0.82 10.54
CA ALA A 423 -7.97 0.80 11.62
C ALA A 423 -8.08 -0.55 12.32
N ASP A 424 -7.74 -1.62 11.62
CA ASP A 424 -8.09 -3.01 11.89
C ASP A 424 -6.87 -3.93 12.05
N VAL A 425 -5.70 -3.55 11.51
CA VAL A 425 -4.47 -4.35 11.61
C VAL A 425 -3.40 -3.65 12.46
N PRO A 426 -2.61 -4.38 13.26
CA PRO A 426 -2.74 -5.82 13.56
C PRO A 426 -3.90 -6.12 14.54
N TYR A 427 -4.64 -5.10 14.99
CA TYR A 427 -5.72 -5.25 15.95
C TYR A 427 -6.80 -4.18 15.77
N TYR A 428 -8.04 -4.61 15.61
CA TYR A 428 -9.19 -3.72 15.52
C TYR A 428 -9.64 -3.24 16.91
N TYR A 429 -9.53 -1.94 17.16
CA TYR A 429 -9.88 -1.31 18.44
C TYR A 429 -11.37 -0.98 18.60
N GLY A 430 -12.21 -1.43 17.68
CA GLY A 430 -13.65 -1.16 17.64
C GLY A 430 -14.02 0.07 16.81
N ASN A 431 -15.33 0.27 16.62
CA ASN A 431 -15.90 1.26 15.70
C ASN A 431 -16.22 2.63 16.35
N SER A 432 -15.74 2.90 17.56
CA SER A 432 -15.99 4.19 18.21
C SER A 432 -15.25 5.32 17.49
N LEU A 433 -15.82 6.53 17.48
CA LEU A 433 -15.18 7.72 16.90
C LEU A 433 -13.78 7.97 17.48
N GLU A 434 -13.60 7.76 18.79
CA GLU A 434 -12.31 7.88 19.47
C GLU A 434 -11.28 6.83 19.00
N ALA A 435 -11.72 5.62 18.63
CA ALA A 435 -10.81 4.60 18.11
C ALA A 435 -10.16 5.05 16.80
N TYR A 436 -10.92 5.63 15.88
CA TYR A 436 -10.40 6.18 14.62
C TYR A 436 -9.55 7.44 14.86
N ARG A 437 -10.06 8.42 15.63
CA ARG A 437 -9.33 9.66 15.93
C ARG A 437 -7.94 9.40 16.49
N ARG A 438 -7.82 8.44 17.40
CA ARG A 438 -6.55 8.04 18.01
C ARG A 438 -5.52 7.56 16.98
N LEU A 439 -5.96 6.83 15.95
CA LEU A 439 -5.06 6.34 14.91
C LEU A 439 -4.60 7.47 13.98
N TYR A 440 -5.51 8.38 13.59
CA TYR A 440 -5.12 9.60 12.87
C TYR A 440 -4.14 10.45 13.67
N ARG A 441 -4.42 10.70 14.95
CA ARG A 441 -3.52 11.42 15.87
C ARG A 441 -2.15 10.75 15.96
N ARG A 442 -2.08 9.42 15.99
CA ARG A 442 -0.81 8.67 15.99
C ARG A 442 0.04 8.95 14.75
N VAL A 443 -0.58 8.99 13.56
CA VAL A 443 0.13 9.28 12.30
C VAL A 443 0.59 10.74 12.26
N TYR A 444 -0.29 11.68 12.61
CA TYR A 444 0.05 13.11 12.65
C TYR A 444 1.06 13.48 13.75
N ALA A 445 1.08 12.73 14.85
CA ALA A 445 2.08 12.85 15.92
C ALA A 445 3.46 12.29 15.51
N SER A 446 3.55 11.62 14.36
CA SER A 446 4.81 11.07 13.87
C SER A 446 5.81 12.19 13.57
N PRO A 447 6.99 12.20 14.21
CA PRO A 447 8.06 13.13 13.82
C PRO A 447 8.59 12.85 12.41
N SER A 448 8.34 11.66 11.86
CA SER A 448 8.72 11.34 10.48
C SER A 448 7.78 12.01 9.48
N PHE A 449 6.46 11.87 9.67
CA PHE A 449 5.49 12.48 8.77
C PHE A 449 5.52 14.01 8.84
N ARG A 450 5.76 14.58 10.03
CA ARG A 450 5.92 16.02 10.22
C ARG A 450 7.01 16.65 9.37
N LYS A 451 8.11 15.94 9.11
CA LYS A 451 9.16 16.41 8.19
C LYS A 451 8.67 16.57 6.74
N VAL A 452 7.56 15.93 6.37
CA VAL A 452 7.01 15.97 5.02
C VAL A 452 5.84 16.93 4.92
N TYR A 453 4.81 16.81 5.78
CA TYR A 453 3.62 17.65 5.68
C TYR A 453 3.83 19.14 6.01
N GLU A 454 4.93 19.49 6.70
CA GLU A 454 5.33 20.89 6.91
C GLU A 454 5.98 21.52 5.68
N ARG A 455 6.34 20.71 4.67
CA ARG A 455 7.04 21.13 3.44
C ARG A 455 6.20 20.97 2.19
N LEU A 456 5.34 19.96 2.15
CA LEU A 456 4.53 19.63 0.99
C LEU A 456 3.04 19.69 1.32
N PRO A 457 2.23 20.32 0.44
CA PRO A 457 0.80 20.05 0.33
C PRO A 457 0.53 18.54 0.29
N THR A 458 -0.41 18.06 1.12
CA THR A 458 -0.80 16.64 1.14
C THR A 458 -2.27 16.45 0.74
N LEU A 459 -2.47 15.67 -0.31
CA LEU A 459 -3.77 15.26 -0.84
C LEU A 459 -3.99 13.78 -0.54
N ASN A 460 -5.23 13.41 -0.24
CA ASN A 460 -5.56 12.08 0.26
C ASN A 460 -6.76 11.48 -0.47
N ILE A 461 -6.74 10.17 -0.62
CA ILE A 461 -7.87 9.29 -0.88
C ILE A 461 -7.85 8.24 0.24
N TYR A 462 -9.01 7.70 0.61
CA TYR A 462 -9.06 6.58 1.55
C TYR A 462 -9.22 5.26 0.81
N ASP A 463 -8.85 4.18 1.48
CA ASP A 463 -9.09 2.81 1.08
C ASP A 463 -9.79 2.03 2.21
N ASP A 464 -9.73 0.71 2.18
CA ASP A 464 -10.44 -0.13 3.14
C ASP A 464 -9.89 -0.02 4.57
N HIS A 465 -8.58 0.10 4.74
CA HIS A 465 -7.95 0.17 6.06
C HIS A 465 -8.17 1.50 6.80
N GLU A 466 -8.87 2.47 6.20
CA GLU A 466 -9.52 3.56 6.95
C GLU A 466 -10.74 3.09 7.76
N ILE A 467 -11.31 1.95 7.39
CA ILE A 467 -12.58 1.41 7.87
C ILE A 467 -12.36 -0.01 8.43
N LEU A 468 -12.23 -1.01 7.55
CA LEU A 468 -11.99 -2.43 7.79
C LEU A 468 -11.47 -3.07 6.50
N ASN A 469 -10.56 -4.04 6.59
CA ASN A 469 -10.02 -4.82 5.46
C ASN A 469 -11.13 -5.30 4.53
N ASN A 470 -10.94 -5.07 3.23
CA ASN A 470 -11.88 -5.36 2.15
C ASN A 470 -13.28 -4.76 2.37
N PHE A 471 -13.41 -3.57 2.99
CA PHE A 471 -14.70 -2.92 3.20
C PHE A 471 -15.43 -2.60 1.89
N SER A 472 -16.67 -3.08 1.73
CA SER A 472 -17.61 -2.67 0.67
C SER A 472 -18.72 -1.82 1.26
N GLY A 473 -18.84 -0.59 0.80
CA GLY A 473 -19.82 0.36 1.33
C GLY A 473 -21.26 0.05 0.92
N LEU A 474 -21.50 -0.64 -0.20
CA LEU A 474 -22.83 -1.02 -0.67
C LEU A 474 -23.80 0.17 -0.82
N GLU A 475 -23.26 1.38 -1.00
CA GLU A 475 -24.02 2.63 -0.92
C GLU A 475 -24.81 2.79 0.40
N ASN A 476 -24.44 2.02 1.43
CA ASN A 476 -25.07 2.01 2.73
C ASN A 476 -24.24 2.80 3.74
N ASP A 477 -24.40 4.11 3.68
CA ASP A 477 -23.74 5.03 4.60
C ASP A 477 -24.18 4.83 6.07
N THR A 478 -25.24 4.05 6.33
CA THR A 478 -25.73 3.75 7.70
C THR A 478 -25.09 2.51 8.33
N SER A 479 -24.17 1.83 7.63
CA SER A 479 -23.38 0.74 8.19
C SER A 479 -22.75 1.16 9.52
N ILE A 480 -22.76 0.30 10.54
CA ILE A 480 -22.33 0.66 11.91
C ILE A 480 -20.87 1.16 11.99
N VAL A 481 -20.06 0.90 10.97
CA VAL A 481 -18.64 1.22 10.94
C VAL A 481 -18.36 2.49 10.12
N PHE A 482 -19.11 2.71 9.03
CA PHE A 482 -18.79 3.73 8.03
C PHE A 482 -18.92 5.18 8.51
N PRO A 483 -19.98 5.61 9.24
CA PRO A 483 -20.12 7.00 9.70
C PRO A 483 -18.95 7.48 10.54
N ASN A 484 -18.49 6.68 11.49
CA ASN A 484 -17.40 7.09 12.39
C ASN A 484 -16.05 7.10 11.67
N ALA A 485 -15.81 6.12 10.79
CA ALA A 485 -14.60 6.05 9.98
C ALA A 485 -14.52 7.21 8.97
N SER A 486 -15.57 7.39 8.17
CA SER A 486 -15.66 8.44 7.16
C SER A 486 -15.66 9.85 7.77
N ASN A 487 -16.35 10.08 8.89
CA ASN A 487 -16.30 11.37 9.59
C ASN A 487 -14.88 11.71 10.07
N THR A 488 -14.12 10.71 10.53
CA THR A 488 -12.75 10.93 10.96
C THR A 488 -11.83 11.20 9.76
N PHE A 489 -12.00 10.45 8.65
CA PHE A 489 -11.30 10.73 7.40
C PHE A 489 -11.61 12.14 6.87
N GLU A 490 -12.88 12.54 6.90
CA GLU A 490 -13.34 13.86 6.51
C GLU A 490 -12.62 14.96 7.30
N LEU A 491 -12.65 14.84 8.63
CA LEU A 491 -12.09 15.80 9.57
C LEU A 491 -10.57 15.98 9.39
N TYR A 492 -9.83 14.87 9.28
CA TYR A 492 -8.37 14.90 9.26
C TYR A 492 -7.77 15.07 7.86
N ASN A 493 -8.43 14.53 6.83
CA ASN A 493 -7.88 14.41 5.49
C ASN A 493 -8.77 15.07 4.43
N ALA A 494 -10.04 14.69 4.30
CA ALA A 494 -10.86 15.05 3.14
C ALA A 494 -11.18 16.56 3.05
N ARG A 495 -11.48 17.24 4.16
CA ARG A 495 -11.75 18.70 4.16
C ARG A 495 -10.58 19.53 3.63
N ALA A 496 -9.36 19.00 3.75
CA ALA A 496 -8.15 19.63 3.26
C ALA A 496 -7.90 19.38 1.76
N ASN A 497 -8.55 18.39 1.14
CA ASN A 497 -8.48 18.16 -0.30
C ASN A 497 -9.23 19.26 -1.08
N TYR A 498 -9.22 19.18 -2.41
CA TYR A 498 -10.09 20.02 -3.24
C TYR A 498 -11.55 19.71 -2.95
N ASP A 499 -12.40 20.72 -3.11
CA ASP A 499 -13.82 20.55 -2.84
C ASP A 499 -14.44 19.66 -3.93
N PRO A 500 -15.20 18.62 -3.56
CA PRO A 500 -15.92 17.79 -4.52
C PRO A 500 -17.00 18.62 -5.22
N LYS A 501 -17.33 18.27 -6.48
CA LYS A 501 -18.43 18.93 -7.23
C LYS A 501 -19.78 18.67 -6.56
N ASP A 502 -19.96 17.47 -6.02
CA ASP A 502 -21.15 17.05 -5.29
C ASP A 502 -20.93 17.11 -3.77
N LYS A 503 -21.95 17.56 -3.03
CA LYS A 503 -21.92 17.56 -1.57
C LYS A 503 -21.83 16.14 -1.01
N ASP A 504 -21.15 16.01 0.13
CA ASP A 504 -21.02 14.75 0.88
C ASP A 504 -20.37 13.62 0.09
N LYS A 505 -19.55 13.94 -0.93
CA LYS A 505 -18.74 12.99 -1.70
C LYS A 505 -17.25 13.19 -1.38
N TYR A 506 -16.47 12.13 -1.51
CA TYR A 506 -15.02 12.15 -1.23
C TYR A 506 -14.17 12.01 -2.49
N TYR A 507 -14.78 11.74 -3.64
CA TYR A 507 -14.11 11.83 -4.94
C TYR A 507 -14.04 13.30 -5.37
N TYR A 508 -12.94 13.72 -6.01
CA TYR A 508 -12.72 15.09 -6.42
C TYR A 508 -11.79 15.17 -7.63
N ASP A 509 -11.89 16.26 -8.39
CA ASP A 509 -10.96 16.59 -9.46
C ASP A 509 -10.20 17.87 -9.17
N PHE A 510 -8.98 17.97 -9.69
CA PHE A 510 -8.20 19.20 -9.67
C PHE A 510 -7.27 19.29 -10.86
N ARG A 511 -6.76 20.50 -11.10
CA ARG A 511 -5.87 20.79 -12.21
C ARG A 511 -4.69 21.61 -11.74
N ILE A 512 -3.56 21.38 -12.40
CA ILE A 512 -2.38 22.23 -12.31
C ILE A 512 -2.31 22.96 -13.64
N TYR A 513 -2.60 24.26 -13.59
CA TYR A 513 -2.92 25.02 -14.78
C TYR A 513 -1.71 25.51 -15.54
N THR A 514 -1.77 25.37 -16.87
CA THR A 514 -0.92 26.07 -17.84
C THR A 514 -1.65 26.20 -19.17
N SER A 515 -1.49 27.30 -19.90
CA SER A 515 -2.09 27.50 -21.23
C SER A 515 -1.81 26.43 -22.29
N TYR A 516 -0.71 25.68 -22.16
CA TYR A 516 -0.24 24.72 -23.18
C TYR A 516 -0.58 23.28 -22.81
N GLY A 517 -1.64 23.13 -22.02
CA GLY A 517 -2.27 21.88 -21.70
C GLY A 517 -1.98 21.49 -20.25
N ASP A 518 -3.06 21.58 -19.46
CA ASP A 518 -3.10 21.32 -18.04
C ASP A 518 -2.62 19.91 -17.69
N VAL A 519 -2.23 19.73 -16.43
CA VAL A 519 -2.23 18.40 -15.83
C VAL A 519 -3.52 18.25 -15.03
N ALA A 520 -4.36 17.29 -15.40
CA ALA A 520 -5.63 17.04 -14.73
C ALA A 520 -5.59 15.75 -13.91
N PHE A 521 -6.19 15.78 -12.73
CA PHE A 521 -6.32 14.64 -11.84
C PHE A 521 -7.78 14.41 -11.51
N PHE A 522 -8.21 13.14 -11.56
CA PHE A 522 -9.50 12.69 -11.01
C PHE A 522 -9.23 11.66 -9.92
N VAL A 523 -9.57 12.01 -8.68
CA VAL A 523 -9.38 11.17 -7.50
C VAL A 523 -10.69 10.45 -7.19
N LEU A 524 -10.64 9.12 -7.26
CA LEU A 524 -11.80 8.26 -7.08
C LEU A 524 -12.13 8.07 -5.59
N ASP A 525 -13.35 7.64 -5.33
CA ASP A 525 -13.76 6.84 -4.18
C ASP A 525 -14.06 5.42 -4.69
N ALA A 526 -13.29 4.43 -4.26
CA ALA A 526 -13.42 3.04 -4.70
C ALA A 526 -13.96 2.11 -3.61
N ARG A 527 -14.46 2.65 -2.48
CA ARG A 527 -14.91 1.84 -1.33
C ARG A 527 -16.34 2.11 -0.91
N ARG A 528 -16.84 3.34 -0.98
CA ARG A 528 -18.20 3.68 -0.53
C ARG A 528 -19.30 3.08 -1.40
N HIS A 529 -19.15 3.19 -2.72
CA HIS A 529 -20.20 2.79 -3.65
C HIS A 529 -20.09 1.33 -4.09
N ARG A 530 -18.96 0.68 -3.81
CA ARG A 530 -18.71 -0.65 -4.35
C ARG A 530 -19.69 -1.70 -3.81
N SER A 531 -20.15 -2.53 -4.71
CA SER A 531 -20.92 -3.74 -4.46
C SER A 531 -20.16 -4.75 -3.60
N SER A 532 -20.89 -5.68 -2.99
CA SER A 532 -20.32 -6.86 -2.35
C SER A 532 -20.12 -7.93 -3.42
N SER A 533 -18.95 -8.58 -3.42
CA SER A 533 -18.77 -9.78 -4.24
C SER A 533 -19.29 -11.00 -3.46
N PRO A 534 -20.15 -11.88 -4.04
CA PRO A 534 -20.54 -11.96 -5.44
C PRO A 534 -21.95 -11.40 -5.74
N GLU A 535 -22.03 -10.18 -6.28
CA GLU A 535 -23.23 -9.64 -6.94
C GLU A 535 -23.24 -9.99 -8.44
N THR A 536 -24.42 -10.02 -9.08
CA THR A 536 -24.57 -10.38 -10.51
C THR A 536 -24.06 -9.29 -11.46
N HIS A 537 -24.19 -8.02 -11.06
CA HIS A 537 -23.68 -6.86 -11.79
C HIS A 537 -22.93 -5.95 -10.80
N PRO A 538 -21.73 -6.36 -10.36
CA PRO A 538 -21.00 -5.61 -9.35
C PRO A 538 -20.55 -4.26 -9.91
N THR A 539 -20.70 -3.20 -9.13
CA THR A 539 -20.17 -1.86 -9.44
C THR A 539 -19.11 -1.42 -8.43
N MET A 540 -18.09 -0.68 -8.88
CA MET A 540 -17.06 -0.07 -8.06
C MET A 540 -17.42 1.38 -7.70
N LEU A 541 -17.78 2.21 -8.69
CA LEU A 541 -17.99 3.65 -8.51
C LEU A 541 -19.45 4.04 -8.24
N GLY A 542 -20.39 3.20 -8.67
CA GLY A 542 -21.79 3.58 -8.79
C GLY A 542 -22.03 4.62 -9.91
N ASP A 543 -23.29 4.78 -10.30
CA ASP A 543 -23.67 5.54 -11.50
C ASP A 543 -23.23 7.01 -11.48
N GLN A 544 -23.37 7.67 -10.31
CA GLN A 544 -23.08 9.11 -10.18
C GLN A 544 -21.59 9.41 -10.43
N GLN A 545 -20.70 8.67 -9.76
CA GLN A 545 -19.27 8.89 -9.88
C GLN A 545 -18.73 8.39 -11.22
N ALA A 546 -19.27 7.29 -11.76
CA ALA A 546 -18.95 6.83 -13.11
C ALA A 546 -19.29 7.91 -14.16
N GLN A 547 -20.47 8.53 -14.07
CA GLN A 547 -20.85 9.63 -14.96
C GLN A 547 -19.97 10.88 -14.74
N ALA A 548 -19.62 11.21 -13.50
CA ALA A 548 -18.73 12.32 -13.19
C ALA A 548 -17.33 12.13 -13.81
N LEU A 549 -16.80 10.89 -13.77
CA LEU A 549 -15.54 10.53 -14.40
C LEU A 549 -15.62 10.66 -15.93
N LEU A 550 -16.68 10.17 -16.57
CA LEU A 550 -16.86 10.28 -18.02
C LEU A 550 -16.97 11.75 -18.47
N ASN A 551 -17.69 12.58 -17.71
CA ASN A 551 -17.81 14.02 -17.99
C ASN A 551 -16.46 14.72 -17.85
N TRP A 552 -15.70 14.40 -16.79
CA TRP A 552 -14.36 14.93 -16.59
C TRP A 552 -13.40 14.50 -17.69
N LEU A 553 -13.46 13.24 -18.16
CA LEU A 553 -12.64 12.76 -19.28
C LEU A 553 -12.91 13.54 -20.56
N ALA A 554 -14.18 13.78 -20.88
CA ALA A 554 -14.58 14.54 -22.06
C ALA A 554 -14.02 15.98 -22.03
N GLU A 555 -14.04 16.61 -20.85
CA GLU A 555 -13.51 17.95 -20.63
C GLU A 555 -11.96 17.96 -20.68
N ALA A 556 -11.32 17.11 -19.88
CA ALA A 556 -9.88 17.02 -19.74
C ALA A 556 -9.20 16.65 -21.07
N ASN A 557 -9.86 15.86 -21.92
CA ASN A 557 -9.34 15.53 -23.25
C ASN A 557 -9.07 16.78 -24.10
N GLN A 558 -9.90 17.82 -23.94
CA GLN A 558 -9.79 19.06 -24.72
C GLN A 558 -8.87 20.11 -24.05
N THR A 559 -8.63 19.99 -22.75
CA THR A 559 -7.97 21.05 -21.96
C THR A 559 -6.60 20.67 -21.39
N SER A 560 -6.27 19.38 -21.30
CA SER A 560 -5.15 18.90 -20.48
C SER A 560 -4.15 18.08 -21.30
N THR A 561 -2.86 18.33 -21.16
CA THR A 561 -1.81 17.54 -21.82
C THR A 561 -1.68 16.16 -21.19
N PHE A 562 -1.62 16.09 -19.85
CA PHE A 562 -1.52 14.84 -19.09
C PHE A 562 -2.74 14.66 -18.20
N LYS A 563 -3.26 13.42 -18.11
CA LYS A 563 -4.42 13.08 -17.28
C LYS A 563 -4.06 11.94 -16.34
N PHE A 564 -4.47 12.06 -15.08
CA PHE A 564 -4.26 11.05 -14.06
C PHE A 564 -5.58 10.64 -13.44
N ILE A 565 -5.90 9.35 -13.50
CA ILE A 565 -6.95 8.74 -12.69
C ILE A 565 -6.28 8.15 -11.45
N VAL A 566 -6.76 8.52 -10.28
CA VAL A 566 -6.19 8.12 -9.00
C VAL A 566 -7.17 7.17 -8.32
N SER A 567 -6.77 5.91 -8.20
CA SER A 567 -7.54 4.83 -7.56
C SER A 567 -6.82 4.39 -6.28
N SER A 568 -7.56 3.98 -5.25
CA SER A 568 -6.93 3.41 -4.06
C SER A 568 -6.46 1.97 -4.32
N VAL A 569 -7.25 1.19 -5.06
CA VAL A 569 -6.94 -0.19 -5.49
C VAL A 569 -6.46 -0.26 -6.95
N PRO A 570 -5.66 -1.28 -7.32
CA PRO A 570 -5.19 -1.47 -8.69
C PRO A 570 -6.29 -1.66 -9.73
N PHE A 571 -6.07 -1.07 -10.90
CA PHE A 571 -6.96 -1.17 -12.06
C PHE A 571 -6.69 -2.43 -12.90
N THR A 572 -5.46 -2.93 -12.92
CA THR A 572 -5.06 -4.17 -13.62
C THR A 572 -5.76 -5.43 -13.08
N THR A 573 -5.99 -6.40 -13.97
CA THR A 573 -6.50 -7.74 -13.59
C THR A 573 -5.41 -8.76 -13.31
N LEU A 574 -4.13 -8.37 -13.41
CA LEU A 574 -2.99 -9.29 -13.30
C LEU A 574 -2.67 -9.70 -11.86
N TRP A 575 -3.15 -8.95 -10.87
CA TRP A 575 -3.01 -9.31 -9.46
C TRP A 575 -3.88 -10.51 -9.10
N GLN A 576 -3.27 -11.52 -8.48
CA GLN A 576 -3.88 -12.80 -8.16
C GLN A 576 -4.57 -12.80 -6.79
N HIS A 577 -5.19 -13.92 -6.46
CA HIS A 577 -5.80 -14.20 -5.15
C HIS A 577 -6.96 -13.26 -4.82
N ASP A 578 -6.91 -12.62 -3.66
CA ASP A 578 -7.92 -11.68 -3.14
C ASP A 578 -8.14 -10.49 -4.07
N ALA A 579 -7.10 -10.07 -4.81
CA ALA A 579 -7.22 -8.97 -5.74
C ALA A 579 -8.25 -9.23 -6.87
N GLN A 580 -8.48 -10.49 -7.23
CA GLN A 580 -9.52 -10.87 -8.21
C GLN A 580 -10.95 -10.54 -7.75
N VAL A 581 -11.11 -10.23 -6.46
CA VAL A 581 -12.40 -9.92 -5.84
C VAL A 581 -12.41 -8.47 -5.33
N ASP A 582 -11.32 -8.03 -4.69
CA ASP A 582 -11.27 -6.75 -4.00
C ASP A 582 -10.94 -5.55 -4.92
N THR A 583 -10.15 -5.77 -5.96
CA THR A 583 -9.72 -4.73 -6.91
C THR A 583 -10.64 -4.65 -8.13
N TRP A 584 -10.32 -3.77 -9.08
CA TRP A 584 -11.03 -3.64 -10.36
C TRP A 584 -11.14 -4.96 -11.16
N ALA A 585 -10.30 -5.95 -10.87
CA ALA A 585 -10.40 -7.31 -11.42
C ALA A 585 -11.73 -8.02 -11.10
N GLY A 586 -12.36 -7.67 -9.97
CA GLY A 586 -13.69 -8.16 -9.57
C GLY A 586 -14.85 -7.45 -10.26
N PHE A 587 -14.61 -6.29 -10.87
CA PHE A 587 -15.61 -5.39 -11.44
C PHE A 587 -15.48 -5.30 -12.96
N ARG A 588 -15.35 -6.47 -13.61
CA ARG A 588 -14.90 -6.59 -15.01
C ARG A 588 -15.74 -5.81 -16.01
N HIS A 589 -17.07 -5.79 -15.86
CA HIS A 589 -17.95 -5.11 -16.80
C HIS A 589 -17.77 -3.59 -16.76
N GLU A 590 -17.79 -2.99 -15.56
CA GLU A 590 -17.55 -1.56 -15.38
C GLU A 590 -16.12 -1.18 -15.81
N ARG A 591 -15.13 -1.99 -15.41
CA ARG A 591 -13.73 -1.80 -15.80
C ARG A 591 -13.55 -1.80 -17.33
N SER A 592 -14.09 -2.79 -18.03
CA SER A 592 -13.99 -2.89 -19.49
C SER A 592 -14.68 -1.71 -20.18
N SER A 593 -15.87 -1.31 -19.72
CA SER A 593 -16.58 -0.15 -20.27
C SER A 593 -15.80 1.16 -20.07
N LEU A 594 -15.17 1.33 -18.90
CA LEU A 594 -14.28 2.47 -18.65
C LEU A 594 -13.06 2.41 -19.58
N LEU A 595 -12.37 1.27 -19.68
CA LEU A 595 -11.18 1.13 -20.55
C LEU A 595 -11.44 1.49 -22.00
N GLU A 596 -12.58 1.06 -22.56
CA GLU A 596 -12.98 1.43 -23.92
C GLU A 596 -12.98 2.96 -24.11
N THR A 597 -13.47 3.69 -23.11
CA THR A 597 -13.46 5.16 -23.11
C THR A 597 -12.05 5.70 -22.87
N LEU A 598 -11.30 5.17 -21.90
CA LEU A 598 -9.95 5.64 -21.57
C LEU A 598 -9.01 5.57 -22.77
N HIS A 599 -9.08 4.51 -23.56
CA HIS A 599 -8.28 4.33 -24.78
C HIS A 599 -8.50 5.42 -25.83
N THR A 600 -9.62 6.14 -25.80
CA THR A 600 -9.88 7.28 -26.71
C THR A 600 -9.18 8.57 -26.30
N VAL A 601 -8.57 8.60 -25.10
CA VAL A 601 -7.93 9.80 -24.53
C VAL A 601 -6.41 9.62 -24.53
N PRO A 602 -5.64 10.51 -25.18
CA PRO A 602 -4.18 10.46 -25.15
C PRO A 602 -3.62 10.89 -23.78
N ASN A 603 -2.41 10.39 -23.48
CA ASN A 603 -1.60 10.78 -22.33
C ASN A 603 -2.29 10.57 -20.97
N LEU A 604 -3.01 9.47 -20.82
CA LEU A 604 -3.73 9.11 -19.60
C LEU A 604 -2.99 8.04 -18.81
N PHE A 605 -2.85 8.29 -17.51
CA PHE A 605 -2.17 7.45 -16.55
C PHE A 605 -3.09 7.09 -15.39
N ILE A 606 -2.89 5.91 -14.81
CA ILE A 606 -3.59 5.47 -13.61
C ILE A 606 -2.57 5.35 -12.46
N LEU A 607 -2.90 5.88 -11.29
CA LEU A 607 -2.10 5.75 -10.08
C LEU A 607 -2.88 4.89 -9.07
N SER A 608 -2.23 3.89 -8.47
CA SER A 608 -2.87 2.97 -7.52
C SER A 608 -1.96 2.50 -6.38
N GLY A 609 -2.58 1.96 -5.32
CA GLY A 609 -1.95 1.54 -4.06
C GLY A 609 -2.23 0.07 -3.67
N ASP A 610 -2.59 -0.16 -2.41
CA ASP A 610 -3.08 -1.44 -1.83
C ASP A 610 -2.07 -2.63 -1.77
N ARG A 611 -1.50 -3.10 -2.88
CA ARG A 611 -0.87 -4.45 -2.97
C ARG A 611 0.47 -4.69 -2.26
N HIS A 612 1.01 -3.67 -1.61
CA HIS A 612 2.33 -3.65 -1.00
C HIS A 612 3.51 -4.03 -1.92
N GLU A 613 3.32 -3.85 -3.22
CA GLU A 613 4.31 -4.14 -4.25
C GLU A 613 4.25 -3.07 -5.34
N PHE A 614 5.33 -2.95 -6.12
CA PHE A 614 5.35 -2.03 -7.26
C PHE A 614 5.12 -2.77 -8.58
N ALA A 615 4.21 -2.27 -9.40
CA ALA A 615 4.05 -2.68 -10.79
C ALA A 615 3.74 -1.48 -11.70
N ALA A 616 4.41 -1.44 -12.85
CA ALA A 616 4.03 -0.60 -13.99
C ALA A 616 3.37 -1.48 -15.04
N ILE A 617 2.12 -1.18 -15.41
CA ILE A 617 1.30 -1.97 -16.31
C ILE A 617 0.94 -1.14 -17.54
N GLU A 618 0.95 -1.77 -18.71
CA GLU A 618 0.42 -1.23 -19.96
C GLU A 618 -0.90 -1.93 -20.31
N PHE A 619 -1.92 -1.15 -20.63
CA PHE A 619 -3.18 -1.62 -21.21
C PHE A 619 -3.17 -1.33 -22.70
N ASN A 620 -3.28 -2.38 -23.52
CA ASN A 620 -3.33 -2.29 -24.96
C ASN A 620 -4.79 -2.21 -25.43
N GLY A 621 -5.17 -1.09 -26.04
CA GLY A 621 -6.55 -0.91 -26.52
C GLY A 621 -6.86 -1.72 -27.79
N PRO A 622 -8.14 -1.91 -28.15
CA PRO A 622 -8.57 -2.87 -29.16
C PRO A 622 -8.12 -2.57 -30.60
N PHE A 623 -7.74 -1.33 -30.92
CA PHE A 623 -7.42 -0.89 -32.29
C PHE A 623 -6.04 -0.20 -32.38
N ASP A 624 -5.49 -0.07 -33.58
CA ASP A 624 -4.17 0.57 -33.77
C ASP A 624 -4.20 2.11 -33.58
N TRP A 625 -5.39 2.73 -33.65
CA TRP A 625 -5.57 4.18 -33.55
C TRP A 625 -5.91 4.67 -32.13
N VAL A 626 -6.10 3.77 -31.17
CA VAL A 626 -6.36 4.13 -29.77
C VAL A 626 -5.07 4.20 -28.97
N HIS A 627 -5.10 4.89 -27.83
CA HIS A 627 -3.93 5.14 -27.01
C HIS A 627 -3.73 4.04 -25.95
N PRO A 628 -2.49 3.55 -25.73
CA PRO A 628 -2.21 2.69 -24.59
C PRO A 628 -2.35 3.49 -23.29
N ILE A 629 -2.82 2.82 -22.23
CA ILE A 629 -2.92 3.40 -20.89
C ILE A 629 -1.83 2.79 -20.02
N TYR A 630 -1.28 3.59 -19.10
CA TYR A 630 -0.24 3.14 -18.18
C TYR A 630 -0.70 3.26 -16.73
N GLU A 631 -0.60 2.18 -15.96
CA GLU A 631 -0.82 2.19 -14.52
C GLU A 631 0.50 2.08 -13.75
N PHE A 632 0.65 2.91 -12.71
CA PHE A 632 1.73 2.82 -11.72
C PHE A 632 1.13 2.48 -10.35
N SER A 633 1.11 1.19 -10.02
CA SER A 633 0.72 0.67 -8.70
C SER A 633 1.92 0.77 -7.77
N THR A 634 1.88 1.64 -6.76
CA THR A 634 3.02 1.89 -5.86
C THR A 634 2.64 1.83 -4.38
N SER A 635 3.03 0.72 -3.75
CA SER A 635 2.92 0.53 -2.31
C SER A 635 3.98 -0.46 -1.78
N PRO A 636 4.28 -0.48 -0.48
CA PRO A 636 3.80 0.42 0.55
C PRO A 636 4.83 1.50 0.90
N LEU A 637 4.40 2.62 1.46
CA LEU A 637 5.31 3.60 2.04
C LEU A 637 5.97 3.04 3.30
N ASN A 638 5.22 2.31 4.12
CA ASN A 638 5.69 1.81 5.39
C ASN A 638 4.92 0.57 5.87
N MET A 639 5.01 -0.53 5.13
CA MET A 639 4.37 -1.82 5.46
C MET A 639 5.20 -2.99 4.90
N PHE A 640 4.80 -4.24 5.16
CA PHE A 640 5.48 -5.41 4.59
C PHE A 640 5.13 -5.57 3.12
N TYR A 641 6.10 -5.99 2.30
CA TYR A 641 5.81 -6.60 0.99
C TYR A 641 5.63 -8.11 1.14
N MET A 642 5.05 -8.79 0.15
CA MET A 642 4.88 -10.25 0.19
C MET A 642 6.18 -10.95 -0.25
N PRO A 643 6.90 -11.69 0.64
CA PRO A 643 8.26 -12.13 0.32
C PRO A 643 8.35 -13.50 -0.37
N ILE A 644 7.29 -14.30 -0.39
CA ILE A 644 7.35 -15.73 -0.74
C ILE A 644 6.54 -16.08 -1.99
N ILE A 645 5.42 -15.40 -2.24
CA ILE A 645 4.49 -15.73 -3.31
C ILE A 645 4.50 -14.59 -4.31
N ARG A 646 4.67 -14.90 -5.60
CA ARG A 646 4.41 -13.93 -6.66
C ARG A 646 2.91 -13.77 -6.79
N THR A 647 2.44 -12.55 -6.63
CA THR A 647 1.02 -12.20 -6.66
C THR A 647 0.61 -11.56 -7.98
N LEU A 648 1.55 -11.35 -8.92
CA LEU A 648 1.30 -10.70 -10.20
C LEU A 648 1.65 -11.62 -11.37
N ASP A 649 0.70 -11.79 -12.30
CA ASP A 649 0.96 -12.38 -13.60
C ASP A 649 1.63 -11.35 -14.53
N MET A 650 2.57 -11.79 -15.37
CA MET A 650 3.33 -10.85 -16.22
C MET A 650 2.54 -10.31 -17.42
N GLN A 651 1.46 -10.97 -17.81
CA GLN A 651 0.61 -10.59 -18.94
C GLN A 651 -0.77 -11.27 -18.84
N SER A 652 -1.77 -10.68 -19.48
CA SER A 652 -3.12 -11.25 -19.55
C SER A 652 -3.19 -12.45 -20.48
N SER A 653 -4.17 -13.33 -20.24
CA SER A 653 -4.55 -14.38 -21.19
C SER A 653 -5.39 -13.86 -22.36
N ALA A 654 -6.07 -12.72 -22.16
CA ALA A 654 -6.73 -11.97 -23.23
C ALA A 654 -5.69 -11.28 -24.13
N HIS A 655 -5.97 -11.26 -25.43
CA HIS A 655 -5.10 -10.71 -26.46
C HIS A 655 -5.88 -9.76 -27.37
N VAL A 656 -5.16 -8.79 -27.93
CA VAL A 656 -5.63 -7.86 -28.93
C VAL A 656 -4.88 -8.10 -30.24
N GLU A 657 -5.60 -8.08 -31.37
CA GLU A 657 -4.99 -8.16 -32.70
C GLU A 657 -4.38 -6.81 -33.11
N ARG A 658 -3.19 -6.87 -33.70
CA ARG A 658 -2.47 -5.74 -34.29
C ARG A 658 -2.11 -6.04 -35.73
N THR A 659 -2.09 -5.02 -36.57
CA THR A 659 -1.70 -5.18 -37.98
C THR A 659 -0.38 -4.45 -38.22
N ARG A 660 0.63 -5.13 -38.78
CA ARG A 660 1.87 -4.50 -39.24
C ARG A 660 1.97 -4.59 -40.77
N LYS A 661 2.42 -3.50 -41.38
CA LYS A 661 2.70 -3.44 -42.83
C LYS A 661 4.16 -3.84 -43.06
N LEU A 662 4.38 -4.98 -43.70
CA LEU A 662 5.70 -5.45 -44.12
C LEU A 662 5.88 -5.18 -45.62
N THR A 663 7.05 -4.68 -46.00
CA THR A 663 7.41 -4.59 -47.42
C THR A 663 8.13 -5.87 -47.80
N GLN A 664 7.48 -6.72 -48.58
CA GLN A 664 8.08 -7.92 -49.16
C GLN A 664 8.38 -7.67 -50.63
N VAL A 665 9.58 -8.04 -51.10
CA VAL A 665 9.93 -7.93 -52.51
C VAL A 665 9.40 -9.16 -53.23
N SER A 666 8.64 -8.94 -54.31
CA SER A 666 8.13 -10.01 -55.18
C SER A 666 9.28 -10.77 -55.84
N GLU A 667 9.25 -12.10 -55.76
CA GLU A 667 10.27 -12.98 -56.36
C GLU A 667 10.20 -13.02 -57.91
N GLU A 668 9.08 -12.62 -58.51
CA GLU A 668 8.86 -12.68 -59.96
C GLU A 668 9.33 -11.42 -60.71
N ASP A 669 9.25 -10.23 -60.09
CA ASP A 669 9.50 -8.95 -60.76
C ASP A 669 10.26 -7.91 -59.92
N GLY A 670 10.68 -8.26 -58.69
CA GLY A 670 11.47 -7.38 -57.82
C GLY A 670 10.69 -6.16 -57.29
N THR A 671 9.37 -6.13 -57.46
CA THR A 671 8.54 -5.01 -57.00
C THR A 671 8.26 -5.11 -55.49
N PRO A 672 8.30 -3.99 -54.73
CA PRO A 672 7.93 -3.99 -53.33
C PRO A 672 6.41 -4.11 -53.17
N MET A 673 5.95 -5.21 -52.58
CA MET A 673 4.57 -5.42 -52.15
C MET A 673 4.42 -5.14 -50.65
N ILE A 674 3.34 -4.43 -50.28
CA ILE A 674 2.99 -4.21 -48.87
C ILE A 674 2.05 -5.34 -48.44
N ILE A 675 2.47 -6.14 -47.47
CA ILE A 675 1.68 -7.20 -46.87
C ILE A 675 1.26 -6.77 -45.47
N GLU A 676 -0.03 -6.88 -45.18
CA GLU A 676 -0.57 -6.66 -43.84
C GLU A 676 -0.55 -7.99 -43.08
N GLU A 677 0.29 -8.07 -42.05
CA GLU A 677 0.39 -9.23 -41.17
C GLU A 677 -0.30 -8.91 -39.84
N LYS A 678 -1.22 -9.79 -39.44
CA LYS A 678 -1.86 -9.74 -38.12
C LYS A 678 -1.02 -10.48 -37.08
N TYR A 679 -0.80 -9.87 -35.93
CA TYR A 679 -0.15 -10.50 -34.77
C TYR A 679 -0.93 -10.17 -33.49
N GLN A 680 -0.75 -10.98 -32.44
CA GLN A 680 -1.45 -10.82 -31.17
C GLN A 680 -0.52 -10.25 -30.10
N ILE A 681 -1.03 -9.28 -29.34
CA ILE A 681 -0.38 -8.75 -28.14
C ILE A 681 -1.32 -8.96 -26.93
N PRO A 682 -0.80 -9.13 -25.71
CA PRO A 682 -1.66 -9.24 -24.54
C PRO A 682 -2.41 -7.92 -24.29
N GLU A 683 -3.66 -8.00 -23.83
CA GLU A 683 -4.47 -6.84 -23.43
C GLU A 683 -3.81 -6.07 -22.27
N GLU A 684 -3.24 -6.78 -21.29
CA GLU A 684 -2.48 -6.20 -20.18
C GLU A 684 -1.07 -6.78 -20.14
N ARG A 685 -0.07 -5.93 -19.99
CA ARG A 685 1.33 -6.33 -19.91
C ARG A 685 2.05 -5.61 -18.80
N VAL A 686 2.78 -6.35 -17.97
CA VAL A 686 3.70 -5.77 -16.99
C VAL A 686 4.92 -5.20 -17.73
N ILE A 687 5.14 -3.89 -17.60
CA ILE A 687 6.36 -3.20 -18.03
C ILE A 687 7.47 -3.49 -17.03
N GLN A 688 7.17 -3.31 -15.74
CA GLN A 688 8.13 -3.49 -14.66
C GLN A 688 7.42 -3.97 -13.39
N TYR A 689 8.03 -4.91 -12.68
CA TYR A 689 7.54 -5.42 -11.40
C TYR A 689 8.68 -5.47 -10.38
N LEU A 690 8.48 -4.83 -9.23
CA LEU A 690 9.46 -4.70 -8.14
C LEU A 690 8.75 -5.01 -6.80
N PRO A 691 8.64 -6.30 -6.42
CA PRO A 691 7.89 -6.68 -5.22
C PRO A 691 8.61 -6.30 -3.93
N LEU A 692 9.94 -6.35 -3.92
CA LEU A 692 10.73 -6.25 -2.70
C LEU A 692 10.84 -4.80 -2.19
N GLY A 693 10.84 -4.65 -0.86
CA GLY A 693 11.10 -3.38 -0.15
C GLY A 693 9.93 -2.92 0.69
N ASN A 694 10.21 -2.32 1.86
CA ASN A 694 9.17 -1.91 2.81
C ASN A 694 8.79 -0.43 2.70
N HIS A 695 9.58 0.33 1.94
CA HIS A 695 9.39 1.76 1.73
C HIS A 695 9.48 2.08 0.26
N LYS A 696 8.34 2.29 -0.40
CA LYS A 696 8.23 2.57 -1.82
C LYS A 696 7.44 3.86 -2.04
N TRP A 697 7.84 4.66 -3.02
CA TRP A 697 7.03 5.74 -3.58
C TRP A 697 7.46 6.00 -5.02
N THR A 698 6.58 6.61 -5.80
CA THR A 698 6.89 7.03 -7.18
C THR A 698 6.86 8.54 -7.25
N SER A 699 7.95 9.13 -7.75
CA SER A 699 8.06 10.55 -8.05
C SER A 699 7.83 10.75 -9.55
N PHE A 700 6.90 11.61 -9.91
CA PHE A 700 6.56 11.94 -11.28
C PHE A 700 7.07 13.33 -11.59
N GLU A 701 7.96 13.45 -12.56
CA GLU A 701 8.39 14.70 -13.16
C GLU A 701 7.57 14.96 -14.42
N ILE A 702 6.96 16.14 -14.49
CA ILE A 702 6.19 16.60 -15.64
C ILE A 702 6.87 17.84 -16.20
N ASP A 703 7.13 17.83 -17.50
CA ASP A 703 7.60 19.00 -18.25
C ASP A 703 6.70 19.24 -19.47
N THR A 704 5.93 20.33 -19.44
CA THR A 704 5.10 20.81 -20.55
C THR A 704 5.59 22.14 -21.11
N ARG A 705 6.81 22.58 -20.77
CA ARG A 705 7.39 23.85 -21.26
C ARG A 705 7.58 23.86 -22.77
N ASP A 706 7.83 22.70 -23.39
CA ASP A 706 7.79 22.50 -24.83
C ASP A 706 6.45 21.85 -25.23
N PRO A 707 5.49 22.62 -25.79
CA PRO A 707 4.19 22.09 -26.19
C PRO A 707 4.27 21.04 -27.31
N SER A 708 5.38 21.01 -28.06
CA SER A 708 5.59 20.04 -29.15
C SER A 708 6.14 18.71 -28.64
N LYS A 709 6.72 18.69 -27.44
CA LYS A 709 7.35 17.51 -26.83
C LYS A 709 7.13 17.50 -25.30
N PRO A 710 5.88 17.48 -24.82
CA PRO A 710 5.66 17.37 -23.39
C PRO A 710 6.10 15.98 -22.92
N SER A 711 6.72 15.93 -21.74
CA SER A 711 7.34 14.72 -21.22
C SER A 711 6.90 14.41 -19.79
N ILE A 712 6.92 13.11 -19.48
CA ILE A 712 6.67 12.57 -18.15
C ILE A 712 7.75 11.55 -17.83
N THR A 713 8.38 11.71 -16.67
CA THR A 713 9.33 10.74 -16.12
C THR A 713 8.80 10.25 -14.77
N ALA A 714 8.68 8.93 -14.60
CA ALA A 714 8.32 8.32 -13.32
C ALA A 714 9.52 7.61 -12.72
N GLU A 715 9.89 8.00 -11.51
CA GLU A 715 11.00 7.45 -10.75
C GLU A 715 10.49 6.70 -9.53
N VAL A 716 10.78 5.42 -9.46
CA VAL A 716 10.39 4.54 -8.36
C VAL A 716 11.53 4.45 -7.38
N ILE A 717 11.28 4.88 -6.15
CA ILE A 717 12.25 4.83 -5.06
C ILE A 717 11.86 3.70 -4.12
N ILE A 718 12.81 2.81 -3.82
CA ILE A 718 12.64 1.70 -2.88
C ILE A 718 13.74 1.77 -1.83
N ASP A 719 13.34 1.78 -0.55
CA ASP A 719 14.22 1.84 0.61
C ASP A 719 15.27 2.98 0.52
N GLY A 720 14.87 4.10 -0.09
CA GLY A 720 15.69 5.31 -0.25
C GLY A 720 16.64 5.30 -1.45
N ARG A 721 16.48 4.35 -2.39
CA ARG A 721 17.29 4.27 -3.62
C ARG A 721 16.41 4.25 -4.86
N LEU A 722 16.84 4.93 -5.92
CA LEU A 722 16.21 4.82 -7.24
C LEU A 722 16.28 3.36 -7.71
N ALA A 723 15.13 2.73 -7.93
CA ALA A 723 14.99 1.34 -8.32
C ALA A 723 14.59 1.18 -9.79
N TYR A 724 13.78 2.11 -10.31
CA TYR A 724 13.35 2.13 -11.69
C TYR A 724 13.06 3.55 -12.16
N ARG A 725 13.36 3.82 -13.43
CA ARG A 725 13.01 5.07 -14.10
C ARG A 725 12.27 4.72 -15.38
N TYR A 726 11.01 5.14 -15.46
CA TYR A 726 10.25 5.16 -16.69
C TYR A 726 10.41 6.55 -17.30
N GLY A 727 10.96 6.61 -18.52
CA GLY A 727 11.06 7.83 -19.29
C GLY A 727 10.64 7.50 -20.70
N ASN A 728 9.38 7.72 -21.04
CA ASN A 728 9.02 7.78 -22.43
C ASN A 728 9.26 9.23 -22.89
N GLU A 729 10.10 9.40 -23.90
CA GLU A 729 9.85 10.42 -24.91
C GLU A 729 8.54 10.03 -25.61
N ILE A 730 7.40 10.20 -24.94
CA ILE A 730 6.15 10.21 -25.66
C ILE A 730 6.31 11.45 -26.55
N LEU A 731 6.40 11.25 -27.87
CA LEU A 731 5.95 12.25 -28.82
C LEU A 731 4.46 12.42 -28.56
N ALA A 732 4.13 13.01 -27.42
CA ALA A 732 2.79 13.30 -27.01
C ALA A 732 2.24 14.16 -28.12
N GLN A 733 1.09 13.73 -28.67
CA GLN A 733 0.43 14.52 -29.68
C GLN A 733 0.17 15.89 -29.04
N ALA A 734 0.87 16.92 -29.53
CA ALA A 734 0.58 18.28 -29.15
C ALA A 734 -0.92 18.47 -29.35
N ILE A 735 -1.64 18.84 -28.29
CA ILE A 735 -3.01 19.31 -28.47
C ILE A 735 -2.85 20.60 -29.27
N LEU A 736 -3.10 20.50 -30.58
CA LEU A 736 -3.23 21.66 -31.43
C LEU A 736 -4.53 22.32 -31.01
N VAL A 737 -4.51 23.07 -29.91
CA VAL A 737 -5.61 23.97 -29.53
C VAL A 737 -5.69 24.97 -30.65
N THR A 738 -6.52 24.67 -31.64
CA THR A 738 -6.81 25.57 -32.74
C THR A 738 -7.68 26.65 -32.13
N TYR A 739 -7.04 27.69 -31.59
CA TYR A 739 -7.70 28.95 -31.34
C TYR A 739 -8.15 29.48 -32.71
N LEU A 740 -9.38 29.14 -33.10
CA LEU A 740 -10.11 29.98 -34.04
C LEU A 740 -10.41 31.28 -33.29
N LEU A 741 -9.68 32.32 -33.73
CA LEU A 741 -9.66 33.72 -33.31
C LEU A 741 -10.96 34.25 -32.69
#